data_AF-A0ABC8KXW9-F1
#
_entry.id   AF-A0ABC8KXW9-F1
#
_cell.length_a   1.000
_cell.length_b   1.000
_cell.length_c   1.000
_cell.angle_alpha   90.00
_cell.angle_beta   90.00
_cell.angle_gamma   90.00
#
_symmetry.space_group_name_H-M   'P 1'
#
loop_
_entity.id
_entity.type
_entity.pdbx_description
1 polymer ?
#
loop_
_entity_poly.entity_id
_entity_poly.type
_entity_poly.pdbx_seq_one_letter_code
_entity_poly.pdbx_strand_id
1 'polypeptide(L)'
;MTTAGESSEKRRRKVGLLYDERMCKHDTPDGEDHPECPDRIKYIWEVLHLSGLAQRCVVLSGSKAEDKQLQLVHTKKHVNLVKSLSTKKKDSKRNKIASEFDSIYLNGGSSEAAYLAAGSVVEVAEKVAEGELDSGFAIVRPPGHHAEEDEAMGFCLFNNVAVAASYLLNQRKDLGIKKILIVDWDVHHGNGTQKMFWKDPRVLVFSVHRHDGGRFYPTGDDGDYDKVGEGAGEGFNINVPWEQGGCRDADYIAVWDHILIPVTKEFNPDIILLSAGFDAAIGDPLGGCSVTLYGYSVMLKKLMEFAQGKIVMALEGGYNLESVAESSLWCVHVLLEGKLFQSSIEEYTLDSTRRLVQAVRKRLCPYWPSLSDKLTWKPEAPFPVKHLSRCFFDLLLLLLTSFFFHMWMKGAKTIASSVHSIKQQVESLLASLEVALEEKEALQTRAVNAETKVAELQGEDKLRLKVSLDKYAAEAKVADEHLAQVCSELREVKIDLDFYRELFKKASEEKKLAEEHVIKFGDGLEKEASEKLSLKVSLDKYAAEAKVADEHLAQVSSELREVKIDLDFHRELFKKASEEKKLVEDQVIKFGDELQKEASEKLRLQISRDRYAEEVKEGAEHLAKVRSELREVQIDLNLHSELLKKASEVK
;
A
#
# COMPACT_ATOMS: atom_id res chain seq x y z
N MET A 1 0.27 9.89 -66.00
CA MET A 1 -0.72 10.30 -65.00
C MET A 1 -1.50 9.07 -64.57
N THR A 2 -1.16 8.50 -63.42
CA THR A 2 -2.08 7.77 -62.54
C THR A 2 -1.47 7.87 -61.15
N THR A 3 -2.14 8.66 -60.34
CA THR A 3 -1.75 9.14 -59.02
C THR A 3 -1.92 8.07 -57.95
N ALA A 4 -1.12 8.23 -56.91
CA ALA A 4 -1.15 7.54 -55.63
C ALA A 4 -2.55 7.49 -54.98
N GLY A 5 -2.73 6.46 -54.15
CA GLY A 5 -3.89 6.34 -53.26
C GLY A 5 -4.00 4.98 -52.56
N GLU A 6 -2.89 4.32 -52.19
CA GLU A 6 -2.97 3.22 -51.23
C GLU A 6 -2.96 3.82 -49.82
N SER A 7 -4.14 3.88 -49.19
CA SER A 7 -4.25 4.09 -47.76
C SER A 7 -3.54 2.95 -47.05
N SER A 8 -2.40 3.22 -46.41
CA SER A 8 -1.72 2.24 -45.57
C SER A 8 -2.58 1.98 -44.31
N GLU A 9 -3.49 1.01 -44.38
CA GLU A 9 -4.05 0.43 -43.16
C GLU A 9 -2.88 -0.13 -42.36
N LYS A 10 -2.58 0.47 -41.20
CA LYS A 10 -1.55 -0.03 -40.30
C LYS A 10 -1.87 -1.48 -39.97
N ARG A 11 -1.01 -2.42 -40.40
CA ARG A 11 -1.13 -3.84 -40.05
C ARG A 11 -1.31 -3.97 -38.55
N ARG A 12 -2.46 -4.50 -38.12
CA ARG A 12 -2.76 -4.74 -36.71
C ARG A 12 -1.76 -5.76 -36.14
N ARG A 13 -1.11 -5.42 -35.02
CA ARG A 13 -0.12 -6.30 -34.40
C ARG A 13 -0.79 -7.55 -33.82
N LYS A 14 -0.18 -8.72 -34.04
CA LYS A 14 -0.58 -9.99 -33.44
C LYS A 14 0.18 -10.19 -32.13
N VAL A 15 -0.47 -9.89 -31.01
CA VAL A 15 0.11 -10.06 -29.67
C VAL A 15 -0.37 -11.38 -29.09
N GLY A 16 0.54 -12.28 -28.74
CA GLY A 16 0.21 -13.49 -27.99
C GLY A 16 -0.02 -13.16 -26.52
N LEU A 17 -1.06 -13.73 -25.93
CA LEU A 17 -1.33 -13.62 -24.50
C LEU A 17 -1.53 -15.01 -23.93
N LEU A 18 -0.59 -15.48 -23.11
CA LEU A 18 -0.64 -16.81 -22.53
C LEU A 18 -1.02 -16.73 -21.06
N TYR A 19 -2.03 -17.52 -20.70
CA TYR A 19 -2.44 -17.75 -19.32
C TYR A 19 -2.91 -19.20 -19.15
N ASP A 20 -2.62 -19.81 -18.00
CA ASP A 20 -3.15 -21.13 -17.65
C ASP A 20 -3.41 -21.26 -16.15
N GLU A 21 -4.67 -21.43 -15.78
CA GLU A 21 -5.12 -21.54 -14.40
C GLU A 21 -4.48 -22.72 -13.64
N ARG A 22 -3.97 -23.75 -14.34
CA ARG A 22 -3.28 -24.87 -13.67
C ARG A 22 -2.03 -24.41 -12.91
N MET A 23 -1.42 -23.28 -13.30
CA MET A 23 -0.31 -22.67 -12.57
C MET A 23 -0.73 -22.18 -11.17
N CYS A 24 -2.02 -21.88 -10.94
CA CYS A 24 -2.57 -21.50 -9.64
C CYS A 24 -2.55 -22.64 -8.61
N LYS A 25 -2.27 -23.89 -9.02
CA LYS A 25 -2.13 -25.02 -8.09
C LYS A 25 -0.83 -24.98 -7.28
N HIS A 26 0.16 -24.21 -7.70
CA HIS A 26 1.31 -23.89 -6.86
C HIS A 26 0.90 -22.81 -5.87
N ASP A 27 0.72 -23.16 -4.62
CA ASP A 27 0.14 -22.27 -3.62
C ASP A 27 0.81 -22.55 -2.28
N THR A 28 0.75 -21.59 -1.37
CA THR A 28 1.40 -21.71 -0.07
C THR A 28 0.87 -22.94 0.67
N PRO A 29 1.75 -23.73 1.30
CA PRO A 29 1.30 -24.77 2.20
C PRO A 29 0.43 -24.16 3.31
N ASP A 30 -0.64 -24.85 3.68
CA ASP A 30 -1.47 -24.52 4.85
C ASP A 30 -2.15 -23.12 4.84
N GLY A 31 -2.18 -22.44 3.69
CA GLY A 31 -2.88 -21.16 3.51
C GLY A 31 -2.19 -19.97 4.18
N GLU A 32 -0.87 -20.05 4.37
CA GLU A 32 -0.06 -18.94 4.87
C GLU A 32 -0.11 -17.74 3.92
N ASP A 33 -0.12 -16.53 4.48
CA ASP A 33 -0.04 -15.29 3.71
C ASP A 33 1.38 -15.11 3.16
N HIS A 34 1.51 -15.14 1.84
CA HIS A 34 2.80 -15.04 1.15
C HIS A 34 2.65 -14.15 -0.08
N PRO A 35 3.63 -13.26 -0.34
CA PRO A 35 3.53 -12.30 -1.45
C PRO A 35 3.46 -12.99 -2.82
N GLU A 36 4.20 -14.08 -3.03
CA GLU A 36 4.06 -14.91 -4.23
C GLU A 36 2.90 -15.89 -4.04
N CYS A 37 1.74 -15.56 -4.59
CA CYS A 37 0.50 -16.32 -4.48
C CYS A 37 -0.23 -16.47 -5.83
N PRO A 38 -1.18 -17.41 -5.96
CA PRO A 38 -1.94 -17.63 -7.20
C PRO A 38 -2.70 -16.39 -7.70
N ASP A 39 -3.15 -15.53 -6.79
CA ASP A 39 -4.02 -14.39 -7.14
C ASP A 39 -3.30 -13.35 -7.99
N ARG A 40 -1.96 -13.33 -7.98
CA ARG A 40 -1.14 -12.50 -8.87
C ARG A 40 -1.50 -12.70 -10.33
N ILE A 41 -1.54 -13.94 -10.82
CA ILE A 41 -1.85 -14.22 -12.23
C ILE A 41 -3.34 -14.20 -12.52
N LYS A 42 -4.18 -14.59 -11.56
CA LYS A 42 -5.64 -14.54 -11.72
C LYS A 42 -6.10 -13.11 -11.93
N TYR A 43 -5.61 -12.19 -11.09
CA TYR A 43 -6.06 -10.82 -11.14
C TYR A 43 -5.56 -10.07 -12.39
N ILE A 44 -4.32 -10.32 -12.84
CA ILE A 44 -3.84 -9.86 -14.16
C ILE A 44 -4.78 -10.34 -15.27
N TRP A 45 -5.11 -11.63 -15.27
CA TRP A 45 -5.99 -12.23 -16.29
C TRP A 45 -7.39 -11.61 -16.28
N GLU A 46 -8.00 -11.46 -15.10
CA GLU A 46 -9.31 -10.85 -14.92
C GLU A 46 -9.35 -9.41 -15.43
N VAL A 47 -8.39 -8.58 -15.04
CA VAL A 47 -8.30 -7.17 -15.47
C VAL A 47 -8.11 -7.07 -16.99
N LEU A 48 -7.27 -7.92 -17.59
CA LEU A 48 -7.10 -7.99 -19.04
C LEU A 48 -8.36 -8.45 -19.77
N HIS A 49 -9.12 -9.38 -19.18
CA HIS A 49 -10.37 -9.88 -19.76
C HIS A 49 -11.49 -8.85 -19.67
N LEU A 50 -11.66 -8.20 -18.52
CA LEU A 50 -12.69 -7.18 -18.26
C LEU A 50 -12.45 -5.90 -19.07
N SER A 51 -11.19 -5.53 -19.30
CA SER A 51 -10.83 -4.37 -20.14
C SER A 51 -11.03 -4.59 -21.64
N GLY A 52 -11.33 -5.81 -22.08
CA GLY A 52 -11.46 -6.14 -23.50
C GLY A 52 -10.13 -6.34 -24.23
N LEU A 53 -8.98 -6.25 -23.55
CA LEU A 53 -7.66 -6.39 -24.19
C LEU A 53 -7.31 -7.85 -24.50
N ALA A 54 -7.72 -8.79 -23.66
CA ALA A 54 -7.44 -10.22 -23.89
C ALA A 54 -8.05 -10.70 -25.21
N GLN A 55 -9.27 -10.26 -25.53
CA GLN A 55 -10.02 -10.58 -26.75
C GLN A 55 -9.40 -9.96 -28.01
N ARG A 56 -8.49 -8.99 -27.85
CA ARG A 56 -7.74 -8.38 -28.94
C ARG A 56 -6.40 -9.07 -29.19
N CYS A 57 -5.97 -9.96 -28.30
CA CYS A 57 -4.77 -10.76 -28.40
C CYS A 57 -5.07 -12.15 -28.98
N VAL A 58 -4.02 -12.86 -29.40
CA VAL A 58 -4.07 -14.31 -29.67
C VAL A 58 -3.88 -15.03 -28.34
N VAL A 59 -4.98 -15.51 -27.75
CA VAL A 59 -4.94 -16.21 -26.47
C VAL A 59 -4.37 -17.62 -26.64
N LEU A 60 -3.36 -17.96 -25.83
CA LEU A 60 -2.69 -19.27 -25.81
C LEU A 60 -2.93 -19.96 -24.46
N SER A 61 -3.06 -21.29 -24.48
CA SER A 61 -3.09 -22.13 -23.28
C SER A 61 -1.69 -22.63 -22.93
N GLY A 62 -1.40 -22.89 -21.65
CA GLY A 62 -0.07 -23.30 -21.22
C GLY A 62 0.35 -24.68 -21.72
N SER A 63 1.59 -24.77 -22.24
CA SER A 63 2.26 -26.01 -22.61
C SER A 63 3.34 -26.38 -21.60
N LYS A 64 3.56 -27.68 -21.38
CA LYS A 64 4.61 -28.16 -20.46
C LYS A 64 5.94 -28.21 -21.20
N ALA A 65 7.00 -27.70 -20.58
CA ALA A 65 8.36 -27.88 -21.09
C ALA A 65 8.72 -29.37 -21.13
N GLU A 66 9.47 -29.77 -22.14
CA GLU A 66 10.12 -31.07 -22.16
C GLU A 66 11.37 -31.07 -21.25
N ASP A 67 11.67 -32.19 -20.59
CA ASP A 67 12.90 -32.35 -19.80
C ASP A 67 14.16 -31.94 -20.58
N LYS A 68 14.20 -32.18 -21.90
CA LYS A 68 15.32 -31.82 -22.79
C LYS A 68 15.49 -30.32 -23.00
N GLN A 69 14.40 -29.55 -22.89
CA GLN A 69 14.43 -28.09 -22.97
C GLN A 69 14.95 -27.52 -21.66
N LEU A 70 14.44 -28.03 -20.52
CA LEU A 70 14.91 -27.63 -19.19
C LEU A 70 16.40 -27.93 -18.98
N GLN A 71 16.87 -29.08 -19.48
CA GLN A 71 18.27 -29.50 -19.39
C GLN A 71 19.25 -28.68 -20.25
N LEU A 72 18.76 -27.69 -21.00
CA LEU A 72 19.64 -26.74 -21.69
C LEU A 72 20.33 -25.77 -20.73
N VAL A 73 19.70 -25.50 -19.57
CA VAL A 73 20.20 -24.55 -18.57
C VAL A 73 20.22 -25.13 -17.16
N HIS A 74 19.42 -26.17 -16.87
CA HIS A 74 19.43 -26.82 -15.57
C HIS A 74 20.11 -28.18 -15.60
N THR A 75 20.75 -28.56 -14.49
CA THR A 75 21.27 -29.91 -14.34
C THR A 75 20.15 -30.94 -14.36
N LYS A 76 20.46 -32.14 -14.86
CA LYS A 76 19.54 -33.29 -14.81
C LYS A 76 19.07 -33.60 -13.37
N LYS A 77 19.93 -33.35 -12.37
CA LYS A 77 19.61 -33.54 -10.95
C LYS A 77 18.48 -32.60 -10.53
N HIS A 78 18.57 -31.31 -10.88
CA HIS A 78 17.55 -30.31 -10.57
C HIS A 78 16.21 -30.59 -11.25
N VAL A 79 16.24 -30.90 -12.55
CA VAL A 79 15.03 -31.27 -13.30
C VAL A 79 14.32 -32.47 -12.66
N ASN A 80 15.08 -33.49 -12.25
CA ASN A 80 14.53 -34.66 -11.55
C ASN A 80 13.98 -34.31 -10.16
N LEU A 81 14.63 -33.39 -9.42
CA LEU A 81 14.15 -32.92 -8.13
C LEU A 81 12.76 -32.29 -8.26
N VAL A 82 12.62 -31.29 -9.14
CA VAL A 82 11.35 -30.58 -9.39
C VAL A 82 10.28 -31.54 -9.92
N LYS A 83 10.63 -32.46 -10.82
CA LYS A 83 9.72 -33.51 -11.31
C LYS A 83 9.20 -34.41 -10.18
N SER A 84 10.05 -34.72 -9.20
CA SER A 84 9.70 -35.58 -8.09
C SER A 84 8.72 -34.95 -7.09
N LEU A 85 8.48 -33.63 -7.18
CA LEU A 85 7.53 -32.92 -6.31
C LEU A 85 6.07 -33.30 -6.61
N SER A 86 5.79 -33.77 -7.84
CA SER A 86 4.48 -34.27 -8.28
C SER A 86 4.05 -35.59 -7.59
N THR A 87 5.01 -36.35 -7.05
CA THR A 87 4.72 -37.65 -6.42
C THR A 87 3.86 -37.45 -5.17
N LYS A 88 3.03 -38.44 -4.78
CA LYS A 88 2.17 -38.41 -3.56
C LYS A 88 2.95 -38.38 -2.22
N LYS A 89 4.17 -37.84 -2.21
CA LYS A 89 4.94 -37.55 -0.99
C LYS A 89 4.05 -36.70 -0.06
N LYS A 90 4.05 -37.04 1.23
CA LYS A 90 3.40 -36.24 2.28
C LYS A 90 4.01 -34.84 2.31
N ASP A 91 3.23 -33.83 2.67
CA ASP A 91 3.67 -32.42 2.67
C ASP A 91 4.89 -32.17 3.55
N SER A 92 5.06 -32.93 4.63
CA SER A 92 6.26 -32.89 5.48
C SER A 92 7.58 -33.11 4.72
N LYS A 93 7.59 -33.90 3.64
CA LYS A 93 8.78 -34.10 2.81
C LYS A 93 9.01 -32.92 1.85
N ARG A 94 7.95 -32.25 1.39
CA ARG A 94 8.08 -31.04 0.56
C ARG A 94 8.58 -29.88 1.39
N ASN A 95 8.03 -29.68 2.60
CA ASN A 95 8.48 -28.63 3.51
C ASN A 95 9.94 -28.80 3.88
N LYS A 96 10.40 -30.05 4.11
CA LYS A 96 11.83 -30.33 4.30
C LYS A 96 12.68 -29.94 3.09
N ILE A 97 12.25 -30.29 1.88
CA ILE A 97 12.99 -29.91 0.66
C ILE A 97 13.02 -28.39 0.50
N ALA A 98 11.87 -27.72 0.67
CA ALA A 98 11.75 -26.26 0.58
C ALA A 98 12.67 -25.56 1.59
N SER A 99 12.78 -26.07 2.83
CA SER A 99 13.67 -25.52 3.87
C SER A 99 15.17 -25.68 3.58
N GLU A 100 15.55 -26.48 2.58
CA GLU A 100 16.94 -26.60 2.12
C GLU A 100 17.30 -25.51 1.09
N PHE A 101 16.31 -24.76 0.58
CA PHE A 101 16.47 -23.71 -0.41
C PHE A 101 16.15 -22.34 0.17
N ASP A 102 16.72 -21.31 -0.44
CA ASP A 102 16.51 -19.92 -0.04
C ASP A 102 15.21 -19.34 -0.63
N SER A 103 14.30 -18.92 0.24
CA SER A 103 13.04 -18.26 -0.13
C SER A 103 12.19 -19.09 -1.11
N ILE A 104 11.92 -20.37 -0.76
CA ILE A 104 11.11 -21.30 -1.55
C ILE A 104 10.01 -21.92 -0.69
N TYR A 105 8.81 -22.06 -1.26
CA TYR A 105 7.75 -22.91 -0.74
C TYR A 105 7.33 -23.94 -1.80
N LEU A 106 6.81 -25.10 -1.37
CA LEU A 106 6.48 -26.21 -2.26
C LEU A 106 5.20 -26.92 -1.83
N ASN A 107 4.36 -27.28 -2.80
CA ASN A 107 3.16 -28.08 -2.63
C ASN A 107 2.98 -29.12 -3.75
N GLY A 108 1.85 -29.83 -3.76
CA GLY A 108 1.56 -30.86 -4.79
C GLY A 108 1.45 -30.33 -6.22
N GLY A 109 1.06 -29.07 -6.42
CA GLY A 109 0.91 -28.44 -7.74
C GLY A 109 2.20 -27.81 -8.29
N SER A 110 3.24 -27.67 -7.47
CA SER A 110 4.46 -26.93 -7.81
C SER A 110 5.19 -27.49 -9.03
N SER A 111 5.24 -28.82 -9.16
CA SER A 111 5.86 -29.49 -10.31
C SER A 111 5.11 -29.18 -11.61
N GLU A 112 3.78 -29.28 -11.60
CA GLU A 112 2.98 -29.02 -12.80
C GLU A 112 3.07 -27.54 -13.21
N ALA A 113 2.99 -26.62 -12.25
CA ALA A 113 3.09 -25.19 -12.49
C ALA A 113 4.46 -24.81 -13.07
N ALA A 114 5.57 -25.30 -12.52
CA ALA A 114 6.92 -24.98 -13.03
C ALA A 114 7.15 -25.46 -14.47
N TYR A 115 6.67 -26.67 -14.81
CA TYR A 115 6.76 -27.16 -16.19
C TYR A 115 5.89 -26.36 -17.15
N LEU A 116 4.69 -25.93 -16.70
CA LEU A 116 3.82 -25.08 -17.49
C LEU A 116 4.43 -23.68 -17.69
N ALA A 117 4.97 -23.06 -16.64
CA ALA A 117 5.60 -21.74 -16.73
C ALA A 117 6.74 -21.73 -17.76
N ALA A 118 7.70 -22.65 -17.63
CA ALA A 118 8.82 -22.74 -18.56
C ALA A 118 8.38 -23.05 -20.00
N GLY A 119 7.48 -24.02 -20.18
CA GLY A 119 7.02 -24.42 -21.52
C GLY A 119 6.22 -23.33 -22.22
N SER A 120 5.44 -22.58 -21.45
CA SER A 120 4.65 -21.45 -21.94
C SER A 120 5.54 -20.31 -22.45
N VAL A 121 6.62 -19.96 -21.74
CA VAL A 121 7.56 -18.94 -22.22
C VAL A 121 8.30 -19.42 -23.47
N VAL A 122 8.67 -20.71 -23.53
CA VAL A 122 9.24 -21.32 -24.73
C VAL A 122 8.29 -21.22 -25.93
N GLU A 123 7.02 -21.57 -25.75
CA GLU A 123 6.02 -21.54 -26.83
C GLU A 123 5.79 -20.13 -27.38
N VAL A 124 5.61 -19.13 -26.49
CA VAL A 124 5.45 -17.74 -26.92
C VAL A 124 6.70 -17.25 -27.64
N ALA A 125 7.89 -17.57 -27.13
CA ALA A 125 9.14 -17.17 -27.74
C ALA A 125 9.37 -17.80 -29.12
N GLU A 126 9.03 -19.07 -29.28
CA GLU A 126 9.08 -19.78 -30.55
C GLU A 126 8.13 -19.16 -31.59
N LYS A 127 6.87 -18.90 -31.23
CA LYS A 127 5.89 -18.26 -32.11
C LYS A 127 6.28 -16.84 -32.53
N VAL A 128 6.90 -16.07 -31.63
CA VAL A 128 7.42 -14.73 -31.95
C VAL A 128 8.67 -14.82 -32.84
N ALA A 129 9.56 -15.77 -32.59
CA ALA A 129 10.74 -15.99 -33.42
C ALA A 129 10.35 -16.39 -34.86
N GLU A 130 9.35 -17.27 -35.00
CA GLU A 130 8.74 -17.70 -36.27
C GLU A 130 8.01 -16.60 -37.03
N GLY A 131 7.60 -15.52 -36.34
CA GLY A 131 6.80 -14.46 -36.92
C GLY A 131 5.30 -14.78 -37.04
N GLU A 132 4.83 -15.85 -36.37
CA GLU A 132 3.40 -16.12 -36.18
C GLU A 132 2.76 -15.00 -35.33
N LEU A 133 3.51 -14.57 -34.31
CA LEU A 133 3.21 -13.45 -33.43
C LEU A 133 4.24 -12.34 -33.62
N ASP A 134 3.81 -11.09 -33.45
CA ASP A 134 4.71 -9.93 -33.48
C ASP A 134 5.41 -9.73 -32.14
N SER A 135 4.73 -10.08 -31.04
CA SER A 135 5.20 -10.02 -29.66
C SER A 135 4.29 -10.87 -28.78
N GLY A 136 4.64 -11.11 -27.52
CA GLY A 136 3.71 -11.77 -26.59
C GLY A 136 4.02 -11.52 -25.13
N PHE A 137 3.05 -11.85 -24.28
CA PHE A 137 3.19 -11.84 -22.82
C PHE A 137 2.71 -13.17 -22.25
N ALA A 138 3.62 -13.87 -21.57
CA ALA A 138 3.35 -15.08 -20.81
C ALA A 138 3.10 -14.72 -19.35
N ILE A 139 1.84 -14.78 -18.92
CA ILE A 139 1.40 -14.56 -17.54
C ILE A 139 1.59 -15.88 -16.79
N VAL A 140 2.82 -16.12 -16.36
CA VAL A 140 3.25 -17.41 -15.80
C VAL A 140 3.56 -17.32 -14.32
N ARG A 141 3.44 -18.47 -13.64
CA ARG A 141 4.01 -18.69 -12.32
C ARG A 141 4.29 -20.18 -12.08
N PRO A 142 5.32 -20.56 -11.30
CA PRO A 142 6.26 -19.71 -10.57
C PRO A 142 7.15 -18.82 -11.48
N PRO A 143 7.73 -17.73 -10.95
CA PRO A 143 8.74 -16.92 -11.64
C PRO A 143 10.01 -17.75 -11.92
N GLY A 144 11.00 -17.17 -12.60
CA GLY A 144 12.18 -17.89 -13.06
C GLY A 144 13.55 -17.23 -12.88
N HIS A 145 13.67 -15.91 -12.88
CA HIS A 145 14.98 -15.26 -13.05
C HIS A 145 16.04 -15.55 -11.96
N HIS A 146 15.63 -15.99 -10.77
CA HIS A 146 16.53 -16.38 -9.68
C HIS A 146 17.01 -17.84 -9.75
N ALA A 147 16.29 -18.73 -10.45
CA ALA A 147 16.65 -20.16 -10.48
C ALA A 147 17.99 -20.37 -11.18
N GLU A 148 18.92 -21.04 -10.49
CA GLU A 148 20.27 -21.33 -10.98
C GLU A 148 20.36 -22.72 -11.64
N GLU A 149 21.56 -23.13 -12.07
CA GLU A 149 21.77 -24.39 -12.80
C GLU A 149 21.25 -25.60 -12.02
N ASP A 150 21.50 -25.65 -10.71
CA ASP A 150 21.12 -26.76 -9.84
C ASP A 150 20.36 -26.38 -8.57
N GLU A 151 19.87 -25.14 -8.50
CA GLU A 151 19.24 -24.58 -7.30
C GLU A 151 17.96 -23.80 -7.62
N ALA A 152 16.91 -24.04 -6.81
CA ALA A 152 15.72 -23.20 -6.76
C ALA A 152 15.92 -22.15 -5.66
N MET A 153 15.56 -20.89 -5.93
CA MET A 153 15.64 -19.81 -4.95
C MET A 153 14.74 -18.64 -5.36
N GLY A 154 14.41 -17.74 -4.43
CA GLY A 154 13.66 -16.52 -4.73
C GLY A 154 12.33 -16.79 -5.44
N PHE A 155 11.55 -17.76 -4.94
CA PHE A 155 10.30 -18.26 -5.53
C PHE A 155 10.43 -18.96 -6.90
N CYS A 156 11.64 -19.06 -7.46
CA CYS A 156 11.87 -19.59 -8.80
C CYS A 156 12.26 -21.07 -8.76
N LEU A 157 11.56 -21.91 -9.53
CA LEU A 157 11.85 -23.36 -9.64
C LEU A 157 12.64 -23.71 -10.91
N PHE A 158 12.33 -23.06 -12.03
CA PHE A 158 13.09 -23.14 -13.27
C PHE A 158 13.25 -21.73 -13.84
N ASN A 159 14.35 -21.48 -14.54
CA ASN A 159 14.59 -20.20 -15.18
C ASN A 159 13.88 -20.14 -16.53
N ASN A 160 12.64 -19.66 -16.51
CA ASN A 160 11.73 -19.66 -17.66
C ASN A 160 12.33 -18.94 -18.88
N VAL A 161 12.90 -17.76 -18.68
CA VAL A 161 13.50 -16.95 -19.75
C VAL A 161 14.80 -17.56 -20.28
N ALA A 162 15.67 -18.09 -19.40
CA ALA A 162 16.90 -18.74 -19.83
C ALA A 162 16.64 -20.04 -20.61
N VAL A 163 15.63 -20.82 -20.22
CA VAL A 163 15.18 -22.01 -20.98
C VAL A 163 14.75 -21.60 -22.39
N ALA A 164 13.93 -20.55 -22.53
CA ALA A 164 13.48 -20.06 -23.82
C ALA A 164 14.63 -19.54 -24.70
N ALA A 165 15.53 -18.73 -24.14
CA ALA A 165 16.71 -18.24 -24.86
C ALA A 165 17.59 -19.39 -25.38
N SER A 166 17.93 -20.34 -24.50
CA SER A 166 18.75 -21.49 -24.87
C SER A 166 18.06 -22.41 -25.87
N TYR A 167 16.74 -22.57 -25.77
CA TYR A 167 15.95 -23.34 -26.72
C TYR A 167 16.04 -22.75 -28.14
N LEU A 168 15.80 -21.44 -28.27
CA LEU A 168 15.91 -20.73 -29.56
C LEU A 168 17.32 -20.85 -30.16
N LEU A 169 18.37 -20.63 -29.36
CA LEU A 169 19.75 -20.65 -29.83
C LEU A 169 20.27 -22.05 -30.19
N ASN A 170 19.83 -23.09 -29.47
CA ASN A 170 20.45 -24.41 -29.53
C ASN A 170 19.57 -25.47 -30.19
N GLN A 171 18.25 -25.42 -30.05
CA GLN A 171 17.31 -26.41 -30.61
C GLN A 171 16.52 -25.89 -31.82
N ARG A 172 16.24 -24.59 -31.92
CA ARG A 172 15.52 -23.97 -33.06
C ARG A 172 16.41 -23.06 -33.92
N LYS A 173 17.62 -23.54 -34.25
CA LYS A 173 18.58 -22.82 -35.11
C LYS A 173 18.03 -22.49 -36.50
N ASP A 174 17.04 -23.25 -36.96
CA ASP A 174 16.30 -23.02 -38.21
C ASP A 174 15.57 -21.67 -38.23
N LEU A 175 15.22 -21.12 -37.07
CA LEU A 175 14.57 -19.80 -36.94
C LEU A 175 15.52 -18.62 -37.12
N GLY A 176 16.82 -18.88 -37.24
CA GLY A 176 17.82 -17.85 -37.54
C GLY A 176 18.12 -16.87 -36.39
N ILE A 177 17.60 -17.11 -35.18
CA ILE A 177 17.93 -16.34 -33.98
C ILE A 177 19.38 -16.65 -33.56
N LYS A 178 20.23 -15.62 -33.50
CA LYS A 178 21.66 -15.72 -33.17
C LYS A 178 22.07 -14.84 -32.00
N LYS A 179 21.37 -13.73 -31.79
CA LYS A 179 21.60 -12.76 -30.71
C LYS A 179 20.32 -12.50 -29.96
N ILE A 180 20.32 -12.77 -28.66
CA ILE A 180 19.17 -12.54 -27.78
C ILE A 180 19.55 -11.46 -26.77
N LEU A 181 18.71 -10.43 -26.63
CA LEU A 181 18.81 -9.52 -25.50
C LEU A 181 17.80 -9.99 -24.44
N ILE A 182 18.30 -10.28 -23.23
CA ILE A 182 17.46 -10.45 -22.06
C ILE A 182 17.49 -9.14 -21.28
N VAL A 183 16.33 -8.53 -21.12
CA VAL A 183 16.14 -7.37 -20.23
C VAL A 183 15.42 -7.87 -18.99
N ASP A 184 15.94 -7.53 -17.83
CA ASP A 184 15.32 -7.79 -16.54
C ASP A 184 15.08 -6.44 -15.85
N TRP A 185 13.80 -6.10 -15.68
CA TRP A 185 13.36 -4.89 -14.99
C TRP A 185 12.69 -5.18 -13.66
N ASP A 186 12.69 -6.46 -13.23
CA ASP A 186 12.28 -6.84 -11.88
C ASP A 186 13.17 -6.11 -10.88
N VAL A 187 12.62 -5.72 -9.74
CA VAL A 187 13.39 -4.96 -8.74
C VAL A 187 14.51 -5.79 -8.12
N HIS A 188 14.46 -7.12 -8.24
CA HIS A 188 15.50 -8.03 -7.78
C HIS A 188 16.46 -8.39 -8.91
N HIS A 189 17.71 -8.65 -8.54
CA HIS A 189 18.72 -9.13 -9.49
C HIS A 189 18.38 -10.55 -9.97
N GLY A 190 18.19 -10.74 -11.27
CA GLY A 190 18.10 -12.06 -11.91
C GLY A 190 19.44 -12.82 -11.92
N ASN A 191 19.98 -13.15 -10.74
CA ASN A 191 21.26 -13.84 -10.54
C ASN A 191 21.34 -15.17 -11.31
N GLY A 192 20.25 -15.94 -11.35
CA GLY A 192 20.18 -17.18 -12.10
C GLY A 192 20.38 -16.93 -13.59
N THR A 193 19.63 -15.98 -14.16
CA THR A 193 19.75 -15.62 -15.59
C THR A 193 21.16 -15.14 -15.94
N GLN A 194 21.77 -14.29 -15.10
CA GLN A 194 23.17 -13.86 -15.25
C GLN A 194 24.13 -15.06 -15.31
N LYS A 195 24.03 -16.00 -14.36
CA LYS A 195 24.93 -17.15 -14.28
C LYS A 195 24.79 -18.10 -15.49
N MET A 196 23.58 -18.29 -16.01
CA MET A 196 23.34 -19.15 -17.18
C MET A 196 24.06 -18.68 -18.44
N PHE A 197 24.22 -17.37 -18.62
CA PHE A 197 24.81 -16.78 -19.82
C PHE A 197 26.16 -16.11 -19.58
N TRP A 198 26.76 -16.32 -18.40
CA TRP A 198 27.97 -15.65 -17.94
C TRP A 198 29.15 -15.65 -18.93
N LYS A 199 29.24 -16.68 -19.78
CA LYS A 199 30.30 -16.86 -20.79
C LYS A 199 29.81 -16.82 -22.25
N ASP A 200 28.53 -16.54 -22.50
CA ASP A 200 27.92 -16.65 -23.83
C ASP A 200 27.67 -15.29 -24.50
N PRO A 201 28.47 -14.87 -25.49
CA PRO A 201 28.28 -13.58 -26.18
C PRO A 201 27.04 -13.53 -27.08
N ARG A 202 26.36 -14.66 -27.29
CA ARG A 202 25.10 -14.68 -28.05
C ARG A 202 23.95 -14.10 -27.25
N VAL A 203 24.10 -14.00 -25.92
CA VAL A 203 23.07 -13.46 -25.03
C VAL A 203 23.63 -12.27 -24.27
N LEU A 204 23.02 -11.10 -24.48
CA LEU A 204 23.27 -9.93 -23.66
C LEU A 204 22.25 -9.94 -22.51
N VAL A 205 22.71 -10.06 -21.27
CA VAL A 205 21.86 -9.95 -20.08
C VAL A 205 22.00 -8.53 -19.52
N PHE A 206 20.87 -7.84 -19.42
CA PHE A 206 20.77 -6.53 -18.78
C PHE A 206 19.81 -6.64 -17.61
N SER A 207 20.25 -6.27 -16.41
CA SER A 207 19.38 -6.21 -15.23
C SER A 207 19.55 -4.86 -14.52
N VAL A 208 18.42 -4.21 -14.24
CA VAL A 208 18.35 -3.06 -13.35
C VAL A 208 17.60 -3.50 -12.10
N HIS A 209 18.18 -3.29 -10.92
CA HIS A 209 17.64 -3.88 -9.70
C HIS A 209 18.09 -3.10 -8.47
N ARG A 210 17.33 -3.21 -7.38
CA ARG A 210 17.73 -2.69 -6.08
C ARG A 210 18.83 -3.58 -5.50
N HIS A 211 19.92 -2.96 -5.06
CA HIS A 211 21.08 -3.68 -4.53
C HIS A 211 21.40 -3.26 -3.10
N ASP A 212 21.19 -1.99 -2.76
CA ASP A 212 21.46 -1.41 -1.44
C ASP A 212 22.92 -1.69 -0.98
N GLY A 213 23.87 -1.73 -1.92
CA GLY A 213 25.25 -2.14 -1.63
C GLY A 213 25.34 -3.57 -1.10
N GLY A 214 24.64 -4.49 -1.75
CA GLY A 214 24.62 -5.93 -1.46
C GLY A 214 23.72 -6.34 -0.29
N ARG A 215 22.88 -5.44 0.23
CA ARG A 215 21.99 -5.73 1.37
C ARG A 215 20.57 -6.08 0.98
N PHE A 216 20.16 -5.78 -0.26
CA PHE A 216 18.85 -6.16 -0.77
C PHE A 216 18.91 -7.56 -1.40
N TYR A 217 17.83 -8.34 -1.31
CA TYR A 217 17.77 -9.72 -1.82
C TYR A 217 18.13 -9.78 -3.31
N PRO A 218 18.94 -10.74 -3.79
CA PRO A 218 19.47 -11.95 -3.13
C PRO A 218 20.71 -11.74 -2.22
N THR A 219 21.09 -10.49 -1.94
CA THR A 219 22.26 -10.08 -1.14
C THR A 219 23.62 -10.46 -1.75
N GLY A 220 24.67 -9.77 -1.34
CA GLY A 220 26.02 -9.96 -1.84
C GLY A 220 26.37 -9.13 -3.08
N ASP A 221 27.53 -9.41 -3.66
CA ASP A 221 28.16 -8.56 -4.68
C ASP A 221 27.86 -9.02 -6.12
N ASP A 222 27.17 -10.16 -6.30
CA ASP A 222 26.92 -10.75 -7.63
C ASP A 222 26.07 -9.85 -8.55
N GLY A 223 25.27 -8.96 -7.98
CA GLY A 223 24.49 -7.94 -8.69
C GLY A 223 25.22 -6.63 -8.96
N ASP A 224 26.48 -6.47 -8.54
CA ASP A 224 27.17 -5.18 -8.71
C ASP A 224 27.56 -4.92 -10.18
N TYR A 225 27.77 -3.65 -10.55
CA TYR A 225 28.04 -3.22 -11.94
C TYR A 225 29.42 -3.65 -12.45
N ASP A 226 30.30 -4.16 -11.58
CA ASP A 226 31.61 -4.68 -11.96
C ASP A 226 31.55 -6.11 -12.55
N LYS A 227 30.41 -6.80 -12.37
CA LYS A 227 30.11 -8.15 -12.88
C LYS A 227 29.69 -8.09 -14.35
N VAL A 228 30.67 -8.21 -15.24
CA VAL A 228 30.48 -8.00 -16.69
C VAL A 228 30.51 -9.28 -17.54
N GLY A 229 30.50 -10.46 -16.93
CA GLY A 229 30.71 -11.74 -17.63
C GLY A 229 32.18 -12.18 -17.66
N GLU A 230 32.44 -13.32 -18.29
CA GLU A 230 33.78 -13.92 -18.35
C GLU A 230 34.09 -14.51 -19.73
N GLY A 231 35.35 -14.41 -20.15
CA GLY A 231 35.83 -15.02 -21.39
C GLY A 231 35.14 -14.43 -22.60
N ALA A 232 34.52 -15.26 -23.43
CA ALA A 232 33.80 -14.78 -24.60
C ALA A 232 32.56 -13.93 -24.23
N GLY A 233 31.98 -14.12 -23.05
CA GLY A 233 30.84 -13.35 -22.55
C GLY A 233 31.21 -12.05 -21.82
N GLU A 234 32.50 -11.71 -21.74
CA GLU A 234 32.91 -10.46 -21.09
C GLU A 234 32.36 -9.23 -21.84
N GLY A 235 31.69 -8.34 -21.11
CA GLY A 235 30.91 -7.22 -21.64
C GLY A 235 29.44 -7.53 -21.94
N PHE A 236 29.01 -8.81 -21.91
CA PHE A 236 27.65 -9.23 -22.24
C PHE A 236 26.75 -9.47 -21.01
N ASN A 237 27.23 -9.14 -19.81
CA ASN A 237 26.40 -8.97 -18.63
C ASN A 237 26.46 -7.51 -18.17
N ILE A 238 25.31 -6.88 -17.97
CA ILE A 238 25.18 -5.48 -17.55
C ILE A 238 24.25 -5.41 -16.36
N ASN A 239 24.82 -5.15 -15.19
CA ASN A 239 24.07 -4.84 -13.99
C ASN A 239 24.00 -3.33 -13.76
N VAL A 240 22.82 -2.86 -13.35
CA VAL A 240 22.58 -1.49 -12.90
C VAL A 240 22.00 -1.56 -11.47
N PRO A 241 22.87 -1.67 -10.45
CA PRO A 241 22.47 -1.85 -9.06
C PRO A 241 22.10 -0.51 -8.40
N TRP A 242 20.82 -0.28 -8.12
CA TRP A 242 20.39 0.90 -7.37
C TRP A 242 21.04 0.94 -5.99
N GLU A 243 21.64 2.08 -5.66
CA GLU A 243 22.28 2.33 -4.36
C GLU A 243 21.27 2.25 -3.20
N GLN A 244 20.00 2.55 -3.47
CA GLN A 244 18.88 2.43 -2.54
C GLN A 244 17.54 2.30 -3.29
N GLY A 245 16.47 2.02 -2.55
CA GLY A 245 15.09 2.21 -3.04
C GLY A 245 14.73 3.67 -3.33
N GLY A 246 13.50 3.90 -3.81
CA GLY A 246 12.96 5.23 -4.13
C GLY A 246 13.15 5.68 -5.58
N CYS A 247 13.73 4.84 -6.43
CA CYS A 247 13.87 5.09 -7.87
C CYS A 247 12.49 5.20 -8.54
N ARG A 248 12.33 6.18 -9.44
CA ARG A 248 11.08 6.52 -10.14
C ARG A 248 11.25 6.41 -11.65
N ASP A 249 10.19 6.75 -12.40
CA ASP A 249 10.17 6.73 -13.86
C ASP A 249 11.40 7.41 -14.49
N ALA A 250 11.78 8.61 -14.01
CA ALA A 250 12.92 9.34 -14.55
C ALA A 250 14.24 8.56 -14.40
N ASP A 251 14.44 7.85 -13.28
CA ASP A 251 15.65 7.08 -13.02
C ASP A 251 15.78 5.88 -13.96
N TYR A 252 14.70 5.12 -14.09
CA TYR A 252 14.65 3.98 -15.01
C TYR A 252 14.80 4.45 -16.47
N ILE A 253 14.11 5.52 -16.89
CA ILE A 253 14.22 6.07 -18.24
C ILE A 253 15.65 6.56 -18.52
N ALA A 254 16.32 7.17 -17.54
CA ALA A 254 17.71 7.58 -17.70
C ALA A 254 18.65 6.39 -17.91
N VAL A 255 18.44 5.28 -17.19
CA VAL A 255 19.18 4.03 -17.43
C VAL A 255 18.91 3.46 -18.82
N TRP A 256 17.66 3.49 -19.28
CA TRP A 256 17.32 3.12 -20.65
C TRP A 256 18.10 3.97 -21.66
N ASP A 257 17.96 5.29 -21.57
CA ASP A 257 18.48 6.22 -22.57
C ASP A 257 20.00 6.32 -22.58
N HIS A 258 20.65 6.11 -21.43
CA HIS A 258 22.09 6.30 -21.30
C HIS A 258 22.91 5.01 -21.20
N ILE A 259 22.28 3.84 -21.05
CA ILE A 259 22.99 2.54 -21.01
C ILE A 259 22.34 1.55 -21.98
N LEU A 260 21.10 1.13 -21.71
CA LEU A 260 20.49 0.00 -22.41
C LEU A 260 20.29 0.27 -23.89
N ILE A 261 19.72 1.43 -24.26
CA ILE A 261 19.38 1.77 -25.65
C ILE A 261 20.63 1.93 -26.53
N PRO A 262 21.70 2.64 -26.11
CA PRO A 262 22.97 2.66 -26.85
C PRO A 262 23.55 1.26 -27.08
N VAL A 263 23.61 0.44 -26.03
CA VAL A 263 24.14 -0.93 -26.13
C VAL A 263 23.26 -1.79 -27.03
N THR A 264 21.93 -1.69 -26.92
CA THR A 264 20.99 -2.47 -27.73
C THR A 264 21.11 -2.13 -29.22
N LYS A 265 21.34 -0.86 -29.56
CA LYS A 265 21.61 -0.42 -30.95
C LYS A 265 22.86 -1.09 -31.51
N GLU A 266 23.91 -1.16 -30.71
CA GLU A 266 25.19 -1.76 -31.10
C GLU A 266 25.11 -3.30 -31.16
N PHE A 267 24.53 -3.92 -30.14
CA PHE A 267 24.32 -5.37 -30.07
C PHE A 267 23.37 -5.87 -31.15
N ASN A 268 22.35 -5.08 -31.53
CA ASN A 268 21.37 -5.38 -32.57
C ASN A 268 20.76 -6.80 -32.44
N PRO A 269 19.94 -7.05 -31.39
CA PRO A 269 19.38 -8.37 -31.12
C PRO A 269 18.35 -8.81 -32.17
N ASP A 270 18.22 -10.13 -32.36
CA ASP A 270 17.22 -10.74 -33.24
C ASP A 270 15.85 -10.89 -32.55
N ILE A 271 15.85 -10.98 -31.21
CA ILE A 271 14.67 -11.05 -30.34
C ILE A 271 15.02 -10.52 -28.95
N ILE A 272 14.04 -9.93 -28.26
CA ILE A 272 14.16 -9.51 -26.86
C ILE A 272 13.27 -10.39 -26.00
N LEU A 273 13.85 -10.95 -24.93
CA LEU A 273 13.09 -11.59 -23.86
C LEU A 273 13.13 -10.68 -22.63
N LEU A 274 11.96 -10.32 -22.11
CA LEU A 274 11.81 -9.41 -20.97
C LEU A 274 11.36 -10.23 -19.75
N SER A 275 12.25 -10.36 -18.77
CA SER A 275 11.90 -10.76 -17.41
C SER A 275 11.09 -9.61 -16.79
N ALA A 276 9.77 -9.78 -16.84
CA ALA A 276 8.80 -8.73 -16.60
C ALA A 276 8.25 -8.79 -15.16
N GLY A 277 9.10 -8.47 -14.19
CA GLY A 277 8.68 -8.22 -12.81
C GLY A 277 8.06 -6.83 -12.65
N PHE A 278 7.02 -6.71 -11.81
CA PHE A 278 6.38 -5.42 -11.55
C PHE A 278 6.50 -4.98 -10.09
N ASP A 279 7.46 -5.53 -9.35
CA ASP A 279 7.73 -5.18 -7.95
C ASP A 279 8.53 -3.88 -7.77
N ALA A 280 9.02 -3.28 -8.87
CA ALA A 280 9.47 -1.89 -8.84
C ALA A 280 8.31 -0.87 -8.90
N ALA A 281 7.07 -1.34 -9.08
CA ALA A 281 5.90 -0.48 -9.21
C ALA A 281 5.58 0.26 -7.90
N ILE A 282 4.93 1.43 -8.04
CA ILE A 282 4.40 2.15 -6.89
C ILE A 282 3.45 1.26 -6.08
N GLY A 283 3.66 1.18 -4.76
CA GLY A 283 2.80 0.41 -3.86
C GLY A 283 3.16 -1.07 -3.70
N ASP A 284 4.19 -1.56 -4.41
CA ASP A 284 4.70 -2.91 -4.15
C ASP A 284 5.29 -3.04 -2.73
N PRO A 285 4.96 -4.11 -1.99
CA PRO A 285 5.40 -4.25 -0.59
C PRO A 285 6.89 -4.61 -0.43
N LEU A 286 7.58 -5.09 -1.49
CA LEU A 286 8.95 -5.58 -1.39
C LEU A 286 9.97 -4.64 -2.06
N GLY A 287 9.68 -4.16 -3.27
CA GLY A 287 10.70 -3.49 -4.08
C GLY A 287 11.15 -2.11 -3.58
N GLY A 288 10.22 -1.34 -2.99
CA GLY A 288 10.53 -0.01 -2.45
C GLY A 288 10.93 1.03 -3.50
N CYS A 289 10.54 0.84 -4.77
CA CYS A 289 10.63 1.83 -5.84
C CYS A 289 9.24 2.47 -6.11
N SER A 290 9.13 3.33 -7.10
CA SER A 290 7.87 3.99 -7.47
C SER A 290 7.75 4.17 -8.97
N VAL A 291 7.97 3.10 -9.73
CA VAL A 291 7.71 3.10 -11.18
C VAL A 291 6.20 3.13 -11.41
N THR A 292 5.75 4.01 -12.29
CA THR A 292 4.33 4.16 -12.62
C THR A 292 3.97 3.40 -13.91
N LEU A 293 2.68 3.34 -14.22
CA LEU A 293 2.17 2.83 -15.49
C LEU A 293 2.78 3.55 -16.70
N TYR A 294 3.10 4.85 -16.53
CA TYR A 294 3.82 5.63 -17.53
C TYR A 294 5.24 5.11 -17.73
N GLY A 295 5.99 4.92 -16.65
CA GLY A 295 7.36 4.38 -16.66
C GLY A 295 7.46 3.07 -17.42
N TYR A 296 6.67 2.06 -17.02
CA TYR A 296 6.64 0.76 -17.72
C TYR A 296 6.25 0.89 -19.19
N SER A 297 5.26 1.74 -19.50
CA SER A 297 4.85 1.99 -20.89
C SER A 297 6.00 2.54 -21.74
N VAL A 298 6.76 3.50 -21.20
CA VAL A 298 7.90 4.13 -21.89
C VAL A 298 9.05 3.14 -22.07
N MET A 299 9.42 2.43 -21.00
CA MET A 299 10.48 1.42 -21.04
C MET A 299 10.20 0.35 -22.09
N LEU A 300 9.00 -0.23 -22.10
CA LEU A 300 8.59 -1.22 -23.08
C LEU A 300 8.55 -0.66 -24.50
N LYS A 301 7.98 0.54 -24.67
CA LYS A 301 7.87 1.18 -25.99
C LYS A 301 9.24 1.42 -26.63
N LYS A 302 10.24 1.84 -25.85
CA LYS A 302 11.62 2.02 -26.32
C LYS A 302 12.24 0.69 -26.77
N LEU A 303 12.00 -0.40 -26.04
CA LEU A 303 12.46 -1.73 -26.43
C LEU A 303 11.82 -2.21 -27.74
N MET A 304 10.54 -1.89 -27.97
CA MET A 304 9.81 -2.28 -29.19
C MET A 304 10.38 -1.69 -30.50
N GLU A 305 11.28 -0.71 -30.41
CA GLU A 305 11.99 -0.16 -31.58
C GLU A 305 13.08 -1.11 -32.12
N PHE A 306 13.43 -2.14 -31.36
CA PHE A 306 14.47 -3.12 -31.68
C PHE A 306 13.89 -4.48 -32.07
N ALA A 307 14.73 -5.35 -32.65
CA ALA A 307 14.36 -6.70 -33.07
C ALA A 307 13.08 -6.75 -33.93
N GLN A 308 12.79 -5.69 -34.68
CA GLN A 308 11.54 -5.54 -35.46
C GLN A 308 10.27 -5.67 -34.60
N GLY A 309 10.36 -5.36 -33.31
CA GLY A 309 9.28 -5.49 -32.33
C GLY A 309 9.09 -6.90 -31.77
N LYS A 310 9.96 -7.87 -32.10
CA LYS A 310 9.94 -9.24 -31.54
C LYS A 310 10.34 -9.20 -30.06
N ILE A 311 9.32 -9.05 -29.21
CA ILE A 311 9.46 -9.00 -27.75
C ILE A 311 8.56 -10.05 -27.11
N VAL A 312 9.13 -10.79 -26.17
CA VAL A 312 8.42 -11.76 -25.34
C VAL A 312 8.57 -11.33 -23.88
N MET A 313 7.47 -10.99 -23.24
CA MET A 313 7.42 -10.72 -21.81
C MET A 313 7.11 -12.02 -21.08
N ALA A 314 7.82 -12.31 -19.99
CA ALA A 314 7.52 -13.40 -19.06
C ALA A 314 7.36 -12.81 -17.66
N LEU A 315 6.22 -13.05 -17.01
CA LEU A 315 5.98 -12.51 -15.67
C LEU A 315 7.01 -13.08 -14.66
N GLU A 316 7.62 -12.19 -13.88
CA GLU A 316 8.52 -12.54 -12.76
C GLU A 316 7.85 -12.13 -11.42
N GLY A 317 8.38 -11.15 -10.68
CA GLY A 317 7.84 -10.59 -9.44
C GLY A 317 6.71 -9.56 -9.62
N GLY A 318 6.37 -8.86 -8.53
CA GLY A 318 5.24 -7.94 -8.44
C GLY A 318 4.13 -8.49 -7.55
N TYR A 319 4.01 -7.94 -6.35
CA TYR A 319 3.31 -8.55 -5.21
C TYR A 319 2.17 -7.67 -4.67
N ASN A 320 2.08 -6.42 -5.10
CA ASN A 320 0.83 -5.65 -5.01
C ASN A 320 -0.07 -6.04 -6.19
N LEU A 321 -1.22 -6.68 -5.90
CA LEU A 321 -2.14 -7.21 -6.91
C LEU A 321 -2.63 -6.14 -7.90
N GLU A 322 -3.00 -4.96 -7.41
CA GLU A 322 -3.44 -3.84 -8.26
C GLU A 322 -2.30 -3.37 -9.16
N SER A 323 -1.11 -3.16 -8.60
CA SER A 323 0.04 -2.63 -9.33
C SER A 323 0.52 -3.59 -10.42
N VAL A 324 0.60 -4.90 -10.13
CA VAL A 324 1.00 -5.92 -11.11
C VAL A 324 -0.05 -6.07 -12.22
N ALA A 325 -1.34 -6.01 -11.90
CA ALA A 325 -2.44 -6.12 -12.87
C ALA A 325 -2.53 -4.90 -13.78
N GLU A 326 -2.47 -3.68 -13.24
CA GLU A 326 -2.52 -2.46 -14.02
C GLU A 326 -1.28 -2.28 -14.89
N SER A 327 -0.09 -2.57 -14.36
CA SER A 327 1.16 -2.50 -15.13
C SER A 327 1.17 -3.50 -16.28
N SER A 328 0.68 -4.72 -16.02
CA SER A 328 0.47 -5.76 -17.04
C SER A 328 -0.52 -5.32 -18.12
N LEU A 329 -1.67 -4.75 -17.72
CA LEU A 329 -2.68 -4.23 -18.64
C LEU A 329 -2.11 -3.18 -19.58
N TRP A 330 -1.34 -2.22 -19.04
CA TRP A 330 -0.75 -1.15 -19.86
C TRP A 330 0.38 -1.65 -20.75
N CYS A 331 1.17 -2.62 -20.30
CA CYS A 331 2.15 -3.29 -21.16
C CYS A 331 1.47 -3.97 -22.35
N VAL A 332 0.37 -4.73 -22.12
CA VAL A 332 -0.40 -5.35 -23.21
C VAL A 332 -1.00 -4.30 -24.15
N HIS A 333 -1.52 -3.19 -23.61
CA HIS A 333 -1.99 -2.07 -24.42
C HIS A 333 -0.88 -1.49 -25.31
N VAL A 334 0.33 -1.30 -24.78
CA VAL A 334 1.51 -0.85 -25.53
C VAL A 334 1.91 -1.87 -26.61
N LEU A 335 1.88 -3.17 -26.32
CA LEU A 335 2.15 -4.20 -27.32
C LEU A 335 1.15 -4.15 -28.48
N LEU A 336 -0.14 -3.94 -28.19
CA LEU A 336 -1.21 -3.89 -29.21
C LEU A 336 -1.20 -2.60 -30.04
N GLU A 337 -1.07 -1.45 -29.37
CA GLU A 337 -1.32 -0.12 -29.97
C GLU A 337 -0.06 0.71 -30.16
N GLY A 338 1.03 0.38 -29.45
CA GLY A 338 2.24 1.20 -29.38
C GLY A 338 2.00 2.59 -28.76
N LYS A 339 0.90 2.76 -28.00
CA LYS A 339 0.50 4.01 -27.33
C LYS A 339 0.87 3.96 -25.86
N LEU A 340 1.48 5.05 -25.38
CA LEU A 340 1.87 5.20 -23.98
C LEU A 340 0.66 5.54 -23.10
N PHE A 341 0.75 5.20 -21.82
CA PHE A 341 -0.07 5.82 -20.79
C PHE A 341 0.13 7.34 -20.83
N GLN A 342 -0.92 8.14 -20.62
CA GLN A 342 -0.79 9.59 -20.56
C GLN A 342 -0.66 10.03 -19.10
N SER A 343 0.47 10.64 -18.75
CA SER A 343 0.70 11.23 -17.43
C SER A 343 1.66 12.41 -17.55
N SER A 344 1.65 13.30 -16.54
CA SER A 344 2.67 14.33 -16.35
C SER A 344 3.90 13.73 -15.67
N ILE A 345 5.08 13.92 -16.26
CA ILE A 345 6.36 13.42 -15.74
C ILE A 345 6.85 14.31 -14.59
N GLU A 346 7.35 13.72 -13.50
CA GLU A 346 8.29 14.39 -12.61
C GLU A 346 9.72 14.27 -13.19
N GLU A 347 10.32 15.40 -13.57
CA GLU A 347 11.46 15.46 -14.51
C GLU A 347 12.86 15.21 -13.90
N TYR A 348 12.99 14.70 -12.67
CA TYR A 348 14.28 14.68 -11.98
C TYR A 348 14.75 13.27 -11.64
N THR A 349 15.90 12.89 -12.19
CA THR A 349 16.69 11.72 -11.79
C THR A 349 17.43 11.99 -10.49
N LEU A 350 17.49 11.01 -9.60
CA LEU A 350 18.29 11.08 -8.38
C LEU A 350 19.80 11.26 -8.68
N ASP A 351 20.52 11.95 -7.80
CA ASP A 351 21.98 12.06 -7.90
C ASP A 351 22.69 10.70 -7.85
N SER A 352 22.17 9.77 -7.05
CA SER A 352 22.65 8.37 -7.02
C SER A 352 22.51 7.72 -8.38
N THR A 353 21.39 7.92 -9.08
CA THR A 353 21.18 7.45 -10.45
C THR A 353 22.23 8.01 -11.41
N ARG A 354 22.48 9.33 -11.37
CA ARG A 354 23.46 9.96 -12.26
C ARG A 354 24.87 9.41 -12.04
N ARG A 355 25.28 9.25 -10.76
CA ARG A 355 26.58 8.67 -10.39
C ARG A 355 26.69 7.21 -10.83
N LEU A 356 25.65 6.42 -10.57
CA LEU A 356 25.61 5.00 -10.97
C LEU A 356 25.70 4.84 -12.49
N VAL A 357 24.91 5.60 -13.26
CA VAL A 357 24.95 5.57 -14.73
C VAL A 357 26.35 5.89 -15.25
N GLN A 358 27.03 6.88 -14.66
CA GLN A 358 28.41 7.20 -15.02
C GLN A 358 29.38 6.06 -14.67
N ALA A 359 29.23 5.41 -13.51
CA ALA A 359 30.06 4.28 -13.11
C ALA A 359 29.89 3.08 -14.04
N VAL A 360 28.65 2.69 -14.34
CA VAL A 360 28.32 1.61 -15.28
C VAL A 360 28.89 1.90 -16.67
N ARG A 361 28.68 3.11 -17.22
CA ARG A 361 29.23 3.50 -18.52
C ARG A 361 30.75 3.44 -18.55
N LYS A 362 31.42 3.93 -17.51
CA LYS A 362 32.88 3.89 -17.40
C LYS A 362 33.39 2.44 -17.36
N ARG A 363 32.68 1.54 -16.67
CA ARG A 363 33.06 0.13 -16.60
C ARG A 363 32.88 -0.60 -17.93
N LEU A 364 31.85 -0.22 -18.69
CA LEU A 364 31.42 -0.92 -19.90
C LEU A 364 31.95 -0.33 -21.21
N CYS A 365 32.42 0.91 -21.22
CA CYS A 365 32.92 1.54 -22.45
C CYS A 365 34.10 0.81 -23.14
N PRO A 366 34.93 -0.03 -22.49
CA PRO A 366 35.90 -0.87 -23.20
C PRO A 366 35.26 -1.92 -24.12
N TYR A 367 34.03 -2.36 -23.81
CA TYR A 367 33.30 -3.38 -24.57
C TYR A 367 32.24 -2.77 -25.49
N TRP A 368 31.70 -1.61 -25.11
CA TRP A 368 30.65 -0.89 -25.83
C TRP A 368 31.09 0.56 -26.10
N PRO A 369 31.76 0.84 -27.24
CA PRO A 369 32.17 2.19 -27.63
C PRO A 369 31.04 3.21 -27.62
N SER A 370 29.78 2.81 -27.85
CA SER A 370 28.61 3.69 -27.72
C SER A 370 28.43 4.32 -26.32
N LEU A 371 29.14 3.81 -25.31
CA LEU A 371 29.14 4.33 -23.93
C LEU A 371 30.35 5.25 -23.61
N SER A 372 31.28 5.47 -24.55
CA SER A 372 32.50 6.25 -24.28
C SER A 372 32.26 7.75 -24.11
N ASP A 373 31.17 8.27 -24.67
CA ASP A 373 30.89 9.70 -24.67
C ASP A 373 30.60 10.22 -23.26
N LYS A 374 31.06 11.45 -23.00
CA LYS A 374 30.75 12.15 -21.75
C LYS A 374 29.28 12.54 -21.74
N LEU A 375 28.53 12.03 -20.77
CA LEU A 375 27.17 12.46 -20.52
C LEU A 375 27.17 13.90 -20.00
N THR A 376 26.50 14.79 -20.72
CA THR A 376 26.09 16.10 -20.20
C THR A 376 24.69 15.95 -19.63
N TRP A 377 24.60 15.73 -18.33
CA TRP A 377 23.32 15.89 -17.65
C TRP A 377 22.93 17.37 -17.70
N LYS A 378 21.65 17.68 -17.93
CA LYS A 378 21.19 19.04 -17.67
C LYS A 378 21.56 19.35 -16.21
N PRO A 379 22.33 20.43 -15.94
CA PRO A 379 22.57 20.84 -14.58
C PRO A 379 21.20 20.98 -13.93
N GLU A 380 21.04 20.43 -12.73
CA GLU A 380 19.90 20.79 -11.91
C GLU A 380 19.87 22.32 -11.88
N ALA A 381 18.72 22.92 -12.14
CA ALA A 381 18.54 24.31 -11.75
C ALA A 381 18.97 24.36 -10.28
N PRO A 382 19.95 25.21 -9.90
CA PRO A 382 20.46 25.19 -8.56
C PRO A 382 19.26 25.27 -7.63
N PHE A 383 19.07 24.25 -6.79
CA PHE A 383 18.14 24.36 -5.69
C PHE A 383 18.46 25.69 -5.02
N PRO A 384 17.50 26.63 -4.90
CA PRO A 384 17.80 27.91 -4.30
C PRO A 384 18.28 27.63 -2.88
N VAL A 385 19.59 27.78 -2.65
CA VAL A 385 20.29 27.58 -1.37
C VAL A 385 19.80 28.57 -0.29
N LYS A 386 18.74 29.33 -0.56
CA LYS A 386 17.98 30.11 0.42
C LYS A 386 16.83 29.33 1.08
N HIS A 387 16.54 28.08 0.69
CA HIS A 387 15.45 27.28 1.28
C HIS A 387 15.89 26.12 2.21
N LEU A 388 17.19 25.81 2.29
CA LEU A 388 17.70 24.70 3.10
C LEU A 388 17.66 24.94 4.62
N SER A 389 17.56 26.19 5.08
CA SER A 389 17.33 26.45 6.52
C SER A 389 15.85 26.37 6.91
N ARG A 390 14.93 26.46 5.94
CA ARG A 390 13.48 26.55 6.20
C ARG A 390 12.81 25.19 6.07
N CYS A 391 13.07 24.43 5.01
CA CYS A 391 12.50 23.07 4.87
C CYS A 391 13.05 22.07 5.89
N PHE A 392 14.31 22.21 6.33
CA PHE A 392 14.84 21.36 7.42
C PHE A 392 14.20 21.72 8.78
N PHE A 393 13.91 23.00 9.00
CA PHE A 393 13.19 23.45 10.19
C PHE A 393 11.71 23.05 10.15
N ASP A 394 11.05 23.17 9.01
CA ASP A 394 9.64 22.83 8.82
C ASP A 394 9.43 21.31 8.90
N LEU A 395 10.34 20.50 8.35
CA LEU A 395 10.28 19.04 8.44
C LEU A 395 10.63 18.56 9.86
N LEU A 396 11.59 19.19 10.55
CA LEU A 396 11.89 18.88 11.95
C LEU A 396 10.73 19.30 12.87
N LEU A 397 10.08 20.43 12.59
CA LEU A 397 8.90 20.90 13.32
C LEU A 397 7.67 20.01 13.04
N LEU A 398 7.47 19.53 11.81
CA LEU A 398 6.43 18.56 11.44
C LEU A 398 6.67 17.19 12.08
N LEU A 399 7.91 16.71 12.10
CA LEU A 399 8.27 15.43 12.73
C LEU A 399 8.15 15.49 14.25
N LEU A 400 8.58 16.59 14.89
CA LEU A 400 8.43 16.78 16.33
C LEU A 400 6.96 16.97 16.72
N THR A 401 6.19 17.79 16.01
CA THR A 401 4.76 17.97 16.30
C THR A 401 3.95 16.69 16.05
N SER A 402 4.25 15.94 14.98
CA SER A 402 3.63 14.64 14.71
C SER A 402 4.02 13.58 15.76
N PHE A 403 5.28 13.54 16.22
CA PHE A 403 5.73 12.58 17.22
C PHE A 403 5.10 12.85 18.60
N PHE A 404 5.09 14.11 19.06
CA PHE A 404 4.45 14.50 20.31
C PHE A 404 2.93 14.32 20.27
N PHE A 405 2.28 14.62 19.13
CA PHE A 405 0.84 14.40 18.94
C PHE A 405 0.48 12.92 18.96
N HIS A 406 1.25 12.06 18.29
CA HIS A 406 0.99 10.62 18.26
C HIS A 406 1.16 9.98 19.64
N MET A 407 2.17 10.41 20.40
CA MET A 407 2.40 9.96 21.78
C MET A 407 1.28 10.43 22.72
N TRP A 408 0.83 11.68 22.57
CA TRP A 408 -0.28 12.26 23.34
C TRP A 408 -1.63 11.59 23.02
N MET A 409 -1.95 11.35 21.75
CA MET A 409 -3.18 10.66 21.32
C MET A 409 -3.23 9.20 21.80
N LYS A 410 -2.08 8.51 21.79
CA LYS A 410 -1.99 7.15 22.33
C LYS A 410 -2.22 7.13 23.84
N GLY A 411 -1.60 8.07 24.57
CA GLY A 411 -1.83 8.26 26.00
C GLY A 411 -3.28 8.60 26.34
N ALA A 412 -3.91 9.54 25.62
CA ALA A 412 -5.30 9.95 25.84
C ALA A 412 -6.29 8.79 25.58
N LYS A 413 -6.07 8.00 24.52
CA LYS A 413 -6.90 6.81 24.24
C LYS A 413 -6.77 5.73 25.32
N THR A 414 -5.56 5.47 25.80
CA THR A 414 -5.34 4.53 26.90
C THR A 414 -6.02 4.98 28.20
N ILE A 415 -5.95 6.28 28.53
CA ILE A 415 -6.65 6.83 29.70
C ILE A 415 -8.16 6.71 29.55
N ALA A 416 -8.73 7.01 28.37
CA ALA A 416 -10.16 6.90 28.12
C ALA A 416 -10.68 5.46 28.28
N SER A 417 -9.93 4.46 27.78
CA SER A 417 -10.31 3.05 27.97
C SER A 417 -10.29 2.63 29.44
N SER A 418 -9.31 3.10 30.21
CA SER A 418 -9.23 2.78 31.65
C SER A 418 -10.37 3.44 32.44
N VAL A 419 -10.71 4.70 32.15
CA VAL A 419 -11.82 5.41 32.80
C VAL A 419 -13.15 4.74 32.49
N HIS A 420 -13.37 4.29 31.25
CA HIS A 420 -14.58 3.56 30.89
C HIS A 420 -14.70 2.21 31.63
N SER A 421 -13.58 1.48 31.78
CA SER A 421 -13.55 0.24 32.55
C SER A 421 -13.86 0.47 34.03
N ILE A 422 -13.33 1.55 34.63
CA ILE A 422 -13.61 1.92 36.02
C ILE A 422 -15.09 2.28 36.19
N LYS A 423 -15.69 3.03 35.25
CA LYS A 423 -17.12 3.38 35.30
C LYS A 423 -18.01 2.14 35.34
N GLN A 424 -17.75 1.14 34.47
CA GLN A 424 -18.51 -0.12 34.47
C GLN A 424 -18.36 -0.89 35.79
N GLN A 425 -17.16 -0.92 36.36
CA GLN A 425 -16.90 -1.58 37.64
C GLN A 425 -17.64 -0.90 38.80
N VAL A 426 -17.65 0.44 38.82
CA VAL A 426 -18.41 1.22 39.81
C VAL A 426 -19.90 0.93 39.69
N GLU A 427 -20.49 1.08 38.50
CA GLU A 427 -21.92 0.84 38.25
C GLU A 427 -22.39 -0.55 38.73
N SER A 428 -21.57 -1.60 38.49
CA SER A 428 -21.87 -2.96 38.96
C SER A 428 -21.86 -3.08 40.50
N LEU A 429 -20.94 -2.38 41.17
CA LEU A 429 -20.88 -2.37 42.63
C LEU A 429 -22.04 -1.58 43.24
N LEU A 430 -22.48 -0.48 42.60
CA LEU A 430 -23.64 0.30 43.06
C LEU A 430 -24.92 -0.53 43.00
N ALA A 431 -25.16 -1.23 41.89
CA ALA A 431 -26.32 -2.11 41.74
C ALA A 431 -26.35 -3.20 42.83
N SER A 432 -25.17 -3.73 43.19
CA SER A 432 -25.04 -4.73 44.27
C SER A 432 -25.32 -4.14 45.65
N LEU A 433 -24.93 -2.88 45.90
CA LEU A 433 -25.20 -2.17 47.15
C LEU A 433 -26.70 -1.87 47.33
N GLU A 434 -27.38 -1.43 46.27
CA GLU A 434 -28.83 -1.14 46.32
C GLU A 434 -29.64 -2.39 46.70
N VAL A 435 -29.35 -3.53 46.06
CA VAL A 435 -30.01 -4.81 46.38
C VAL A 435 -29.78 -5.19 47.85
N ALA A 436 -28.55 -5.05 48.35
CA ALA A 436 -28.23 -5.38 49.75
C ALA A 436 -28.96 -4.46 50.74
N LEU A 437 -29.16 -3.18 50.40
CA LEU A 437 -29.91 -2.23 51.23
C LEU A 437 -31.42 -2.54 51.25
N GLU A 438 -32.01 -2.84 50.09
CA GLU A 438 -33.43 -3.22 49.99
C GLU A 438 -33.73 -4.51 50.77
N GLU A 439 -32.86 -5.53 50.68
CA GLU A 439 -32.99 -6.76 51.46
C GLU A 439 -32.96 -6.48 52.96
N LYS A 440 -32.06 -5.59 53.41
CA LYS A 440 -31.95 -5.20 54.82
C LYS A 440 -33.19 -4.44 55.32
N GLU A 441 -33.69 -3.47 54.57
CA GLU A 441 -34.90 -2.72 54.94
C GLU A 441 -36.14 -3.63 55.01
N ALA A 442 -36.27 -4.58 54.08
CA ALA A 442 -37.35 -5.55 54.08
C ALA A 442 -37.30 -6.46 55.32
N LEU A 443 -36.10 -6.91 55.73
CA LEU A 443 -35.89 -7.69 56.94
C LEU A 443 -36.20 -6.89 58.21
N GLN A 444 -35.77 -5.63 58.30
CA GLN A 444 -36.07 -4.74 59.43
C GLN A 444 -37.57 -4.50 59.57
N THR A 445 -38.27 -4.22 58.46
CA THR A 445 -39.73 -4.03 58.46
C THR A 445 -40.46 -5.28 58.94
N ARG A 446 -40.02 -6.47 58.52
CA ARG A 446 -40.58 -7.75 58.99
C ARG A 446 -40.31 -7.98 60.48
N ALA A 447 -39.12 -7.64 60.96
CA ALA A 447 -38.76 -7.74 62.37
C ALA A 447 -39.64 -6.83 63.25
N VAL A 448 -39.78 -5.54 62.91
CA VAL A 448 -40.61 -4.58 63.67
C VAL A 448 -42.08 -4.99 63.70
N ASN A 449 -42.64 -5.44 62.57
CA ASN A 449 -44.01 -5.95 62.51
C ASN A 449 -44.19 -7.22 63.36
N ALA A 450 -43.18 -8.09 63.40
CA ALA A 450 -43.18 -9.27 64.25
C ALA A 450 -43.11 -8.88 65.74
N GLU A 451 -42.22 -7.97 66.13
CA GLU A 451 -42.09 -7.49 67.52
C GLU A 451 -43.38 -6.88 68.05
N THR A 452 -44.05 -6.06 67.23
CA THR A 452 -45.34 -5.45 67.57
C THR A 452 -46.40 -6.51 67.86
N LYS A 453 -46.45 -7.59 67.06
CA LYS A 453 -47.35 -8.75 67.29
C LYS A 453 -46.98 -9.58 68.52
N VAL A 454 -45.69 -9.70 68.89
CA VAL A 454 -45.25 -10.44 70.08
C VAL A 454 -45.79 -9.80 71.38
N ALA A 455 -46.01 -8.49 71.39
CA ALA A 455 -46.54 -7.77 72.55
C ALA A 455 -47.99 -8.16 72.88
N GLU A 456 -48.77 -8.55 71.88
CA GLU A 456 -50.22 -8.86 72.00
C GLU A 456 -50.51 -10.36 72.24
N LEU A 457 -49.52 -11.23 72.03
CA LEU A 457 -49.68 -12.70 72.09
C LEU A 457 -49.18 -13.29 73.42
N GLN A 458 -49.82 -14.41 73.84
CA GLN A 458 -49.45 -15.23 75.00
C GLN A 458 -49.27 -16.71 74.60
N GLY A 459 -48.50 -17.48 75.37
CA GLY A 459 -48.34 -18.93 75.17
C GLY A 459 -47.44 -19.35 73.99
N GLU A 460 -47.72 -20.50 73.38
CA GLU A 460 -46.87 -21.14 72.35
C GLU A 460 -46.70 -20.29 71.08
N ASP A 461 -47.73 -19.54 70.67
CA ASP A 461 -47.66 -18.68 69.48
C ASP A 461 -46.64 -17.54 69.66
N LYS A 462 -46.47 -17.05 70.89
CA LYS A 462 -45.43 -16.07 71.23
C LYS A 462 -44.03 -16.67 71.07
N LEU A 463 -43.86 -17.96 71.38
CA LEU A 463 -42.59 -18.67 71.28
C LEU A 463 -42.21 -18.93 69.82
N ARG A 464 -43.17 -19.33 68.98
CA ARG A 464 -42.94 -19.48 67.53
C ARG A 464 -42.54 -18.17 66.86
N LEU A 465 -43.19 -17.07 67.20
CA LEU A 465 -42.82 -15.76 66.63
C LEU A 465 -41.43 -15.29 67.08
N LYS A 466 -41.02 -15.59 68.32
CA LYS A 466 -39.66 -15.32 68.81
C LYS A 466 -38.59 -16.07 68.01
N VAL A 467 -38.81 -17.34 67.67
CA VAL A 467 -37.88 -18.11 66.82
C VAL A 467 -37.75 -17.50 65.43
N SER A 468 -38.85 -17.00 64.85
CA SER A 468 -38.80 -16.26 63.59
C SER A 468 -38.02 -14.94 63.70
N LEU A 469 -38.11 -14.25 64.83
CA LEU A 469 -37.32 -13.04 65.11
C LEU A 469 -35.82 -13.34 65.19
N ASP A 470 -35.42 -14.41 65.87
CA ASP A 470 -34.03 -14.84 65.93
C ASP A 470 -33.49 -15.21 64.54
N LYS A 471 -34.34 -15.83 63.70
CA LYS A 471 -34.02 -16.11 62.30
C LYS A 471 -33.81 -14.83 61.48
N TYR A 472 -34.71 -13.85 61.60
CA TYR A 472 -34.55 -12.57 60.91
C TYR A 472 -33.31 -11.79 61.39
N ALA A 473 -32.96 -11.88 62.67
CA ALA A 473 -31.74 -11.29 63.21
C ALA A 473 -30.47 -11.95 62.63
N ALA A 474 -30.48 -13.27 62.44
CA ALA A 474 -29.36 -13.97 61.79
C ALA A 474 -29.23 -13.61 60.30
N GLU A 475 -30.34 -13.53 59.56
CA GLU A 475 -30.36 -13.10 58.15
C GLU A 475 -29.89 -11.63 58.01
N ALA A 476 -30.31 -10.74 58.91
CA ALA A 476 -29.86 -9.35 58.94
C ALA A 476 -28.34 -9.22 59.18
N LYS A 477 -27.75 -10.12 59.99
CA LYS A 477 -26.30 -10.14 60.22
C LYS A 477 -25.51 -10.52 58.96
N VAL A 478 -26.02 -11.48 58.17
CA VAL A 478 -25.39 -11.86 56.88
C VAL A 478 -25.49 -10.70 55.89
N ALA A 479 -26.62 -10.00 55.85
CA ALA A 479 -26.78 -8.80 55.03
C ALA A 479 -25.79 -7.68 55.43
N ASP A 480 -25.55 -7.50 56.74
CA ASP A 480 -24.55 -6.54 57.24
C ASP A 480 -23.10 -6.88 56.85
N GLU A 481 -22.76 -8.17 56.82
CA GLU A 481 -21.44 -8.65 56.38
C GLU A 481 -21.25 -8.44 54.86
N HIS A 482 -22.28 -8.75 54.06
CA HIS A 482 -22.28 -8.50 52.63
C HIS A 482 -22.17 -7.00 52.31
N LEU A 483 -22.93 -6.16 53.02
CA LEU A 483 -22.86 -4.71 52.90
C LEU A 483 -21.43 -4.22 53.19
N ALA A 484 -20.82 -4.68 54.30
CA ALA A 484 -19.47 -4.28 54.68
C ALA A 484 -18.40 -4.63 53.63
N GLN A 485 -18.54 -5.77 52.95
CA GLN A 485 -17.66 -6.19 51.86
C GLN A 485 -17.74 -5.24 50.66
N VAL A 486 -18.96 -4.97 50.15
CA VAL A 486 -19.18 -4.04 49.03
C VAL A 486 -18.68 -2.63 49.38
N CYS A 487 -18.86 -2.19 50.62
CA CYS A 487 -18.36 -0.92 51.13
C CYS A 487 -16.82 -0.84 51.18
N SER A 488 -16.13 -1.97 51.31
CA SER A 488 -14.67 -2.03 51.28
C SER A 488 -14.14 -1.94 49.85
N GLU A 489 -14.76 -2.66 48.92
CA GLU A 489 -14.39 -2.66 47.50
C GLU A 489 -14.58 -1.28 46.86
N LEU A 490 -15.67 -0.58 47.19
CA LEU A 490 -15.90 0.81 46.75
C LEU A 490 -14.84 1.80 47.26
N ARG A 491 -14.21 1.53 48.42
CA ARG A 491 -13.15 2.40 48.97
C ARG A 491 -11.83 2.27 48.22
N GLU A 492 -11.50 1.07 47.74
CA GLU A 492 -10.29 0.83 46.94
C GLU A 492 -10.37 1.52 45.56
N VAL A 493 -11.54 1.51 44.91
CA VAL A 493 -11.76 2.20 43.62
C VAL A 493 -11.55 3.72 43.73
N LYS A 494 -11.85 4.30 44.89
CA LYS A 494 -11.65 5.73 45.16
C LYS A 494 -10.17 6.13 45.15
N ILE A 495 -9.26 5.22 45.55
CA ILE A 495 -7.82 5.49 45.64
C ILE A 495 -7.17 5.54 44.25
N ASP A 496 -7.69 4.81 43.27
CA ASP A 496 -7.16 4.78 41.90
C ASP A 496 -7.50 6.07 41.11
N LEU A 497 -8.64 6.71 41.39
CA LEU A 497 -9.07 7.93 40.68
C LEU A 497 -8.20 9.16 40.93
N ASP A 498 -7.61 9.29 42.13
CA ASP A 498 -6.71 10.41 42.43
C ASP A 498 -5.38 10.27 41.67
N PHE A 499 -4.91 9.03 41.43
CA PHE A 499 -3.77 8.76 40.56
C PHE A 499 -4.04 9.23 39.11
N TYR A 500 -5.22 8.94 38.55
CA TYR A 500 -5.58 9.38 37.20
C TYR A 500 -5.75 10.90 37.08
N ARG A 501 -6.23 11.58 38.13
CA ARG A 501 -6.27 13.06 38.16
C ARG A 501 -4.89 13.69 38.06
N GLU A 502 -3.90 13.11 38.74
CA GLU A 502 -2.54 13.63 38.75
C GLU A 502 -1.85 13.42 37.38
N LEU A 503 -2.15 12.29 36.72
CA LEU A 503 -1.76 12.02 35.34
C LEU A 503 -2.36 13.03 34.34
N PHE A 504 -3.64 13.38 34.50
CA PHE A 504 -4.32 14.37 33.64
C PHE A 504 -3.73 15.78 33.80
N LYS A 505 -3.34 16.14 35.03
CA LYS A 505 -2.69 17.43 35.31
C LYS A 505 -1.36 17.56 34.57
N LYS A 506 -0.52 16.51 34.58
CA LYS A 506 0.75 16.48 33.82
C LYS A 506 0.54 16.62 32.31
N ALA A 507 -0.43 15.90 31.74
CA ALA A 507 -0.75 15.99 30.31
C ALA A 507 -1.25 17.40 29.88
N SER A 508 -1.94 18.11 30.78
CA SER A 508 -2.39 19.49 30.54
C SER A 508 -1.25 20.51 30.61
N GLU A 509 -0.22 20.26 31.42
CA GLU A 509 0.97 21.11 31.53
C GLU A 509 1.87 20.97 30.29
N GLU A 510 2.00 19.77 29.73
CA GLU A 510 2.75 19.50 28.48
C GLU A 510 2.09 20.17 27.25
N LYS A 511 0.75 20.19 27.18
CA LYS A 511 0.00 20.91 26.13
C LYS A 511 0.34 22.40 26.12
N LYS A 512 0.41 23.03 27.29
CA LYS A 512 0.69 24.46 27.43
C LYS A 512 2.11 24.81 26.96
N LEU A 513 3.07 23.92 27.21
CA LEU A 513 4.46 24.07 26.75
C LEU A 513 4.59 24.01 25.22
N ALA A 514 3.77 23.18 24.57
CA ALA A 514 3.71 23.08 23.10
C ALA A 514 3.10 24.33 22.45
N GLU A 515 2.06 24.92 23.06
CA GLU A 515 1.41 26.14 22.59
C GLU A 515 2.35 27.37 22.68
N GLU A 516 3.16 27.48 23.74
CA GLU A 516 4.12 28.59 23.94
C GLU A 516 5.29 28.56 22.94
N HIS A 517 5.73 27.38 22.48
CA HIS A 517 6.80 27.26 21.48
C HIS A 517 6.36 27.64 20.06
N VAL A 518 5.09 27.45 19.71
CA VAL A 518 4.55 27.80 18.38
C VAL A 518 4.41 29.33 18.21
N ILE A 519 4.10 30.05 19.30
CA ILE A 519 3.87 31.50 19.27
C ILE A 519 5.19 32.29 19.11
N LYS A 520 6.30 31.81 19.68
CA LYS A 520 7.61 32.50 19.60
C LYS A 520 8.28 32.49 18.22
N PHE A 521 7.81 31.66 17.28
CA PHE A 521 8.44 31.49 15.96
C PHE A 521 7.76 32.31 14.83
N GLY A 522 6.63 32.97 15.12
CA GLY A 522 5.82 33.69 14.12
C GLY A 522 6.22 35.15 13.83
N ASP A 523 7.03 35.79 14.68
CA ASP A 523 7.24 37.24 14.65
C ASP A 523 8.39 37.74 13.76
N GLY A 524 8.94 36.88 12.89
CA GLY A 524 9.99 37.30 11.97
C GLY A 524 9.87 36.59 10.65
N LEU A 525 9.12 37.16 9.69
CA LEU A 525 9.36 37.09 8.24
C LEU A 525 8.22 37.77 7.46
N GLU A 526 8.05 39.08 7.65
CA GLU A 526 7.43 39.96 6.66
C GLU A 526 8.53 40.57 5.78
N LYS A 527 8.88 39.94 4.65
CA LYS A 527 9.35 40.66 3.44
C LYS A 527 9.52 39.77 2.21
N GLU A 528 9.03 40.33 1.11
CA GLU A 528 9.34 40.04 -0.30
C GLU A 528 8.62 38.88 -1.00
N ALA A 529 7.44 39.25 -1.49
CA ALA A 529 6.83 38.75 -2.70
C ALA A 529 7.58 39.23 -3.96
N SER A 530 7.78 38.34 -4.95
CA SER A 530 7.68 38.65 -6.39
C SER A 530 8.11 37.44 -7.24
N GLU A 531 7.15 36.61 -7.69
CA GLU A 531 7.29 35.77 -8.91
C GLU A 531 5.96 35.08 -9.28
N LYS A 532 4.84 35.82 -9.32
CA LYS A 532 3.53 35.32 -9.78
C LYS A 532 3.03 36.09 -11.01
N LEU A 533 3.57 35.76 -12.18
CA LEU A 533 3.06 36.24 -13.49
C LEU A 533 3.05 35.14 -14.58
N SER A 534 2.46 33.96 -14.32
CA SER A 534 2.16 33.00 -15.41
C SER A 534 0.84 32.23 -15.31
N LEU A 535 0.05 32.40 -14.25
CA LEU A 535 -1.18 31.61 -13.99
C LEU A 535 -2.49 32.26 -14.47
N LYS A 536 -2.41 33.34 -15.27
CA LYS A 536 -3.60 34.04 -15.80
C LYS A 536 -4.24 33.34 -17.01
N VAL A 537 -3.58 32.35 -17.61
CA VAL A 537 -4.05 31.72 -18.86
C VAL A 537 -4.98 30.52 -18.63
N SER A 538 -4.97 29.91 -17.43
CA SER A 538 -5.72 28.66 -17.19
C SER A 538 -7.12 28.84 -16.59
N LEU A 539 -7.45 30.02 -16.06
CA LEU A 539 -8.72 30.29 -15.38
C LEU A 539 -9.88 30.64 -16.34
N ASP A 540 -9.58 31.21 -17.50
CA ASP A 540 -10.61 31.54 -18.52
C ASP A 540 -11.20 30.28 -19.18
N LYS A 541 -10.49 29.15 -19.11
CA LYS A 541 -10.91 27.88 -19.70
C LYS A 541 -12.01 27.18 -18.88
N TYR A 542 -11.90 27.18 -17.56
CA TYR A 542 -12.85 26.50 -16.68
C TYR A 542 -14.17 27.27 -16.50
N ALA A 543 -14.17 28.59 -16.67
CA ALA A 543 -15.39 29.40 -16.66
C ALA A 543 -16.31 29.13 -17.86
N ALA A 544 -15.76 28.67 -19.00
CA ALA A 544 -16.53 28.31 -20.18
C ALA A 544 -17.24 26.95 -20.03
N GLU A 545 -16.64 26.01 -19.31
CA GLU A 545 -17.18 24.65 -19.11
C GLU A 545 -18.32 24.62 -18.07
N ALA A 546 -18.27 25.48 -17.05
CA ALA A 546 -19.33 25.60 -16.04
C ALA A 546 -20.65 26.15 -16.60
N LYS A 547 -20.59 27.01 -17.63
CA LYS A 547 -21.77 27.60 -18.28
C LYS A 547 -22.59 26.56 -19.06
N VAL A 548 -21.92 25.54 -19.60
CA VAL A 548 -22.55 24.44 -20.36
C VAL A 548 -23.27 23.45 -19.42
N ALA A 549 -22.80 23.30 -18.18
CA ALA A 549 -23.44 22.43 -17.18
C ALA A 549 -24.75 23.03 -16.61
N ASP A 550 -24.81 24.37 -16.48
CA ASP A 550 -25.97 25.09 -15.94
C ASP A 550 -27.16 25.06 -16.93
N GLU A 551 -26.89 25.09 -18.23
CA GLU A 551 -27.89 24.96 -19.30
C GLU A 551 -28.53 23.55 -19.33
N HIS A 552 -27.76 22.49 -19.04
CA HIS A 552 -28.29 21.12 -18.92
C HIS A 552 -29.16 20.92 -17.67
N LEU A 553 -28.84 21.57 -16.55
CA LEU A 553 -29.64 21.49 -15.32
C LEU A 553 -30.99 22.20 -15.45
N ALA A 554 -31.04 23.31 -16.18
CA ALA A 554 -32.29 24.02 -16.48
C ALA A 554 -33.27 23.18 -17.31
N GLN A 555 -32.75 22.32 -18.20
CA GLN A 555 -33.55 21.43 -19.04
C GLN A 555 -34.20 20.30 -18.22
N VAL A 556 -33.43 19.66 -17.34
CA VAL A 556 -33.91 18.61 -16.41
C VAL A 556 -34.95 19.13 -15.43
N SER A 557 -34.82 20.39 -14.99
CA SER A 557 -35.77 21.05 -14.08
C SER A 557 -37.13 21.37 -14.74
N SER A 558 -37.18 21.45 -16.08
CA SER A 558 -38.44 21.67 -16.81
C SER A 558 -39.28 20.40 -16.95
N GLU A 559 -38.64 19.23 -17.00
CA GLU A 559 -39.27 17.91 -17.16
C GLU A 559 -39.92 17.40 -15.86
N LEU A 560 -39.50 17.93 -14.69
CA LEU A 560 -40.00 17.53 -13.37
C LEU A 560 -41.24 18.31 -12.89
N ARG A 561 -41.83 19.19 -13.71
CA ARG A 561 -43.01 20.01 -13.34
C ARG A 561 -44.38 19.34 -13.53
N GLU A 562 -44.46 18.04 -13.84
CA GLU A 562 -45.74 17.33 -14.03
C GLU A 562 -46.36 16.71 -12.77
N VAL A 563 -45.74 16.80 -11.59
CA VAL A 563 -46.27 16.18 -10.36
C VAL A 563 -46.65 17.24 -9.31
N LYS A 564 -47.94 17.57 -9.24
CA LYS A 564 -48.57 18.62 -8.40
C LYS A 564 -48.63 18.27 -6.90
N ILE A 565 -48.75 19.36 -6.08
CA ILE A 565 -49.23 19.53 -4.66
C ILE A 565 -48.07 19.80 -3.66
N ASP A 566 -47.99 20.85 -2.80
CA ASP A 566 -48.77 22.06 -2.41
C ASP A 566 -47.75 23.15 -1.92
N LEU A 567 -48.02 24.44 -2.15
CA LEU A 567 -47.00 25.49 -2.43
C LEU A 567 -47.00 26.73 -1.51
N ASP A 568 -47.69 26.74 -0.38
CA ASP A 568 -47.80 27.96 0.45
C ASP A 568 -46.79 28.07 1.60
N PHE A 569 -46.14 26.98 2.01
CA PHE A 569 -45.11 27.01 3.06
C PHE A 569 -43.78 27.62 2.57
N HIS A 570 -43.46 27.48 1.28
CA HIS A 570 -42.18 27.95 0.71
C HIS A 570 -42.18 29.43 0.31
N ARG A 571 -43.35 30.07 0.21
CA ARG A 571 -43.46 31.50 -0.14
C ARG A 571 -42.98 32.44 0.97
N GLU A 572 -43.11 32.03 2.24
CA GLU A 572 -42.65 32.83 3.39
C GLU A 572 -41.13 32.75 3.58
N LEU A 573 -40.54 31.58 3.30
CA LEU A 573 -39.09 31.35 3.33
C LEU A 573 -38.34 32.21 2.29
N PHE A 574 -38.90 32.38 1.09
CA PHE A 574 -38.26 33.15 0.02
C PHE A 574 -38.27 34.67 0.27
N LYS A 575 -39.27 35.17 1.01
CA LYS A 575 -39.41 36.60 1.31
C LYS A 575 -38.34 37.07 2.32
N LYS A 576 -37.97 36.22 3.28
CA LYS A 576 -36.83 36.46 4.20
C LYS A 576 -35.48 36.41 3.49
N ALA A 577 -35.28 35.47 2.56
CA ALA A 577 -34.03 35.33 1.81
C ALA A 577 -33.74 36.51 0.86
N SER A 578 -34.78 37.20 0.36
CA SER A 578 -34.61 38.34 -0.55
C SER A 578 -34.18 39.64 0.15
N GLU A 579 -34.48 39.79 1.45
CA GLU A 579 -34.09 40.98 2.23
C GLU A 579 -32.61 40.87 2.70
N GLU A 580 -32.13 39.65 2.98
CA GLU A 580 -30.72 39.37 3.27
C GLU A 580 -29.81 39.47 2.03
N LYS A 581 -30.31 39.10 0.84
CA LYS A 581 -29.55 39.21 -0.43
C LYS A 581 -29.13 40.66 -0.73
N LYS A 582 -29.97 41.63 -0.44
CA LYS A 582 -29.70 43.05 -0.72
C LYS A 582 -28.68 43.66 0.26
N LEU A 583 -28.55 43.09 1.47
CA LEU A 583 -27.51 43.44 2.44
C LEU A 583 -26.14 42.86 2.04
N VAL A 584 -26.13 41.72 1.35
CA VAL A 584 -24.93 41.04 0.84
C VAL A 584 -24.38 41.71 -0.42
N GLU A 585 -25.23 42.18 -1.34
CA GLU A 585 -24.78 42.85 -2.58
C GLU A 585 -23.99 44.16 -2.31
N ASP A 586 -24.39 44.94 -1.32
CA ASP A 586 -23.70 46.19 -0.94
C ASP A 586 -22.39 45.94 -0.14
N GLN A 587 -22.26 44.77 0.50
CA GLN A 587 -21.02 44.35 1.18
C GLN A 587 -20.01 43.69 0.23
N VAL A 588 -20.47 43.04 -0.84
CA VAL A 588 -19.62 42.33 -1.83
C VAL A 588 -18.85 43.29 -2.74
N ILE A 589 -19.39 44.46 -3.08
CA ILE A 589 -18.68 45.46 -3.91
C ILE A 589 -17.47 46.06 -3.19
N LYS A 590 -17.50 46.13 -1.86
CA LYS A 590 -16.40 46.65 -1.04
C LYS A 590 -15.35 45.58 -0.67
N PHE A 591 -15.71 44.30 -0.80
CA PHE A 591 -14.87 43.14 -0.48
C PHE A 591 -14.15 42.56 -1.72
N GLY A 592 -14.61 42.90 -2.93
CA GLY A 592 -14.05 42.42 -4.21
C GLY A 592 -12.63 42.91 -4.52
N ASP A 593 -12.26 44.13 -4.11
CA ASP A 593 -10.94 44.71 -4.42
C ASP A 593 -9.82 44.26 -3.46
N GLU A 594 -10.18 43.67 -2.30
CA GLU A 594 -9.20 43.21 -1.29
C GLU A 594 -8.98 41.68 -1.28
N LEU A 595 -9.92 40.87 -1.78
CA LEU A 595 -9.89 39.39 -1.70
C LEU A 595 -9.01 38.69 -2.74
N GLN A 596 -8.62 39.33 -3.84
CA GLN A 596 -7.85 38.67 -4.91
C GLN A 596 -6.38 38.39 -4.52
N LYS A 597 -5.91 38.91 -3.37
CA LYS A 597 -4.50 38.84 -2.96
C LYS A 597 -4.20 37.87 -1.81
N GLU A 598 -5.19 37.37 -1.07
CA GLU A 598 -4.98 36.61 0.17
C GLU A 598 -5.48 35.14 0.19
N ALA A 599 -6.38 34.74 -0.72
CA ALA A 599 -7.17 33.52 -0.55
C ALA A 599 -6.44 32.18 -0.84
N SER A 600 -5.55 32.08 -1.84
CA SER A 600 -5.06 30.74 -2.25
C SER A 600 -3.90 30.18 -1.42
N GLU A 601 -3.14 31.00 -0.70
CA GLU A 601 -2.08 30.51 0.21
C GLU A 601 -2.54 30.43 1.68
N LYS A 602 -3.51 31.26 2.10
CA LYS A 602 -4.20 31.02 3.37
C LYS A 602 -5.03 29.74 3.31
N LEU A 603 -5.69 29.36 2.22
CA LEU A 603 -6.52 28.14 2.20
C LEU A 603 -5.72 26.84 2.47
N ARG A 604 -4.45 26.72 2.06
CA ARG A 604 -3.64 25.52 2.35
C ARG A 604 -3.10 25.47 3.78
N LEU A 605 -2.64 26.60 4.32
CA LEU A 605 -2.23 26.70 5.73
C LEU A 605 -3.43 26.75 6.68
N GLN A 606 -4.58 27.23 6.23
CA GLN A 606 -5.85 27.21 6.95
C GLN A 606 -6.47 25.82 6.91
N ILE A 607 -6.38 25.04 5.83
CA ILE A 607 -6.79 23.63 5.88
C ILE A 607 -5.89 22.81 6.82
N SER A 608 -4.58 23.09 6.90
CA SER A 608 -3.68 22.40 7.85
C SER A 608 -3.79 22.92 9.28
N ARG A 609 -4.04 24.22 9.48
CA ARG A 609 -4.31 24.85 10.79
C ARG A 609 -5.71 24.52 11.29
N ASP A 610 -6.69 24.44 10.42
CA ASP A 610 -8.07 24.05 10.75
C ASP A 610 -8.15 22.53 10.89
N ARG A 611 -7.36 21.72 10.17
CA ARG A 611 -7.18 20.28 10.47
C ARG A 611 -6.47 20.07 11.80
N TYR A 612 -5.40 20.81 12.09
CA TYR A 612 -4.71 20.74 13.37
C TYR A 612 -5.54 21.34 14.51
N ALA A 613 -6.33 22.38 14.26
CA ALA A 613 -7.28 22.94 15.22
C ALA A 613 -8.47 22.00 15.42
N GLU A 614 -8.93 21.28 14.39
CA GLU A 614 -9.96 20.23 14.51
C GLU A 614 -9.39 19.00 15.22
N GLU A 615 -8.12 18.62 15.02
CA GLU A 615 -7.44 17.52 15.72
C GLU A 615 -7.10 17.86 17.18
N VAL A 616 -6.69 19.11 17.47
CA VAL A 616 -6.53 19.64 18.82
C VAL A 616 -7.89 19.82 19.50
N LYS A 617 -8.93 20.20 18.75
CA LYS A 617 -10.32 20.25 19.22
C LYS A 617 -10.86 18.86 19.48
N GLU A 618 -10.61 17.86 18.64
CA GLU A 618 -10.96 16.45 18.86
C GLU A 618 -10.24 15.90 20.10
N GLY A 619 -8.93 16.17 20.25
CA GLY A 619 -8.19 15.79 21.45
C GLY A 619 -8.66 16.53 22.71
N ALA A 620 -9.02 17.81 22.59
CA ALA A 620 -9.58 18.60 23.69
C ALA A 620 -11.01 18.19 24.04
N GLU A 621 -11.83 17.82 23.06
CA GLU A 621 -13.17 17.25 23.20
C GLU A 621 -13.09 15.87 23.85
N HIS A 622 -12.11 15.05 23.46
CA HIS A 622 -11.88 13.74 24.07
C HIS A 622 -11.40 13.89 25.51
N LEU A 623 -10.48 14.80 25.80
CA LEU A 623 -10.06 15.13 27.17
C LEU A 623 -11.19 15.78 27.99
N ALA A 624 -12.04 16.61 27.38
CA ALA A 624 -13.21 17.19 28.03
C ALA A 624 -14.26 16.12 28.35
N LYS A 625 -14.47 15.17 27.44
CA LYS A 625 -15.31 13.99 27.62
C LYS A 625 -14.79 13.11 28.76
N VAL A 626 -13.51 12.74 28.74
CA VAL A 626 -12.86 12.01 29.84
C VAL A 626 -12.98 12.77 31.17
N ARG A 627 -12.78 14.10 31.17
CA ARG A 627 -12.95 14.94 32.37
C ARG A 627 -14.40 15.05 32.83
N SER A 628 -15.38 14.90 31.93
CA SER A 628 -16.80 14.82 32.27
C SER A 628 -17.12 13.46 32.89
N GLU A 629 -16.68 12.37 32.26
CA GLU A 629 -16.86 11.00 32.75
C GLU A 629 -16.18 10.82 34.12
N LEU A 630 -14.98 11.37 34.31
CA LEU A 630 -14.28 11.32 35.60
C LEU A 630 -14.96 12.20 36.68
N ARG A 631 -15.71 13.23 36.25
CA ARG A 631 -16.58 14.00 37.15
C ARG A 631 -17.84 13.23 37.51
N GLU A 632 -18.48 12.56 36.57
CA GLU A 632 -19.62 11.66 36.83
C GLU A 632 -19.21 10.57 37.83
N VAL A 633 -18.12 9.86 37.56
CA VAL A 633 -17.60 8.82 38.47
C VAL A 633 -17.32 9.40 39.87
N GLN A 634 -16.77 10.61 39.97
CA GLN A 634 -16.57 11.26 41.27
C GLN A 634 -17.89 11.63 41.96
N ILE A 635 -18.89 12.10 41.21
CA ILE A 635 -20.22 12.45 41.74
C ILE A 635 -20.89 11.17 42.25
N ASP A 636 -20.86 10.09 41.49
CA ASP A 636 -21.44 8.79 41.87
C ASP A 636 -20.78 8.27 43.15
N LEU A 637 -19.45 8.36 43.26
CA LEU A 637 -18.73 7.98 44.47
C LEU A 637 -19.03 8.89 45.67
N ASN A 638 -19.27 10.19 45.45
CA ASN A 638 -19.64 11.12 46.53
C ASN A 638 -21.07 10.85 47.02
N LEU A 639 -22.03 10.65 46.11
CA LEU A 639 -23.39 10.23 46.42
C LEU A 639 -23.39 8.90 47.18
N HIS A 640 -22.55 7.96 46.76
CA HIS A 640 -22.38 6.70 47.46
C HIS A 640 -21.71 6.87 48.83
N SER A 641 -20.74 7.75 48.98
CA SER A 641 -20.19 8.06 50.31
C SER A 641 -21.27 8.60 51.26
N GLU A 642 -22.27 9.34 50.75
CA GLU A 642 -23.45 9.75 51.53
C GLU A 642 -24.41 8.58 51.80
N LEU A 643 -24.67 7.70 50.82
CA LEU A 643 -25.47 6.49 51.02
C LEU A 643 -24.84 5.54 52.04
N LEU A 644 -23.52 5.36 51.99
CA LEU A 644 -22.75 4.60 52.98
C LEU A 644 -22.87 5.21 54.38
N LYS A 645 -22.87 6.55 54.46
CA LYS A 645 -23.09 7.25 55.73
C LYS A 645 -24.52 7.04 56.24
N LYS A 646 -25.53 7.13 55.38
CA LYS A 646 -26.93 6.80 55.75
C LYS A 646 -27.09 5.33 56.13
N ALA A 647 -26.44 4.40 55.43
CA ALA A 647 -26.45 2.98 55.77
C ALA A 647 -25.82 2.70 57.14
N SER A 648 -24.81 3.49 57.54
CA SER A 648 -24.25 3.45 58.89
C SER A 648 -25.13 4.07 59.97
N GLU A 649 -26.09 4.92 59.61
CA GLU A 649 -27.12 5.47 60.51
C GLU A 649 -28.33 4.52 60.65
N VAL A 650 -28.54 3.62 59.67
CA VAL A 650 -29.56 2.53 59.67
C VAL A 650 -29.06 1.25 60.38
N LYS A 651 -27.75 1.15 60.62
CA LYS A 651 -27.08 0.11 61.41
C LYS A 651 -27.03 0.50 62.88
#